data_AF-A0A1F6X1T8-F1
#
_entry.id   AF-A0A1F6X1T8-F1
#
_cell.length_a   1.000
_cell.length_b   1.000
_cell.length_c   1.000
_cell.angle_alpha   90.00
_cell.angle_beta   90.00
_cell.angle_gamma   90.00
#
_symmetry.space_group_name_H-M   'P 1'
#
loop_
_entity.id
_entity.type
_entity.pdbx_description
1 polymer ?
#
loop_
_entity_poly.entity_id
_entity_poly.type
_entity_poly.pdbx_seq_one_letter_code
_entity_poly.pdbx_strand_id
1 'polypeptide(L)'
;MNEGFPIIDAILTIPAEGRLGVVGICTNTTAPGQVLNELEEKNRINTSVLGPLIVNRDGVERMIINSLAHPTMKYLILFSEESETFAPSTNLLQVLLNGIDPEKKGNYIMNGIARSPHYPNINKDIINLFREDIIVLPIFTHKNKGSGKILNSYLQWLKPKISLELYEALRGVNEKKKIYYDSLNEMIEIISKLPKKKKVATKLNPKDFQHLQPPKIRVKQFKDLFKVPFKVARDNKQVRLDIKIGNKIYFISSDDVFLLSYSLMKFLKEKKNLLSPMEQLLLGAELGRISTEIINDTPFKLFVQKNTLVGKEKIPLESQVKMITDKKFYYRVNTRDNNISVTCLAFDVCKEVFELISPSLTPLLKYLADSNQFENYEMDILHRIDIGTQAARANIAAKNNYSFIQDFDLIFKINKDSLPSIIIDGDNFLDVHKGILQKIYIRGITEEHGDVWKGLSRTASVLTIYRKVSSSLKKMPILYKQGEYSTEAMREEYKRQLLRYDHDGSYSYGERTRSYFGFDQLKETIKILNQNKKKATIIQRFDPINDMTISVDPDTKKEKFTHDPCLTHDIFFIKNNTLYSFHIVRAHNIVNAYPENIFGLHDAYFSSIQNGLGLKSGDMYVLSNRANILLLTEEQRTKKILSEPSKPVGEIDKSSGPIKLNDNILDLDNNSGVAYFIKEAQKIDKRPESKILDRLENYEGINIIEKAITYLEKKGVMHNNPILTEYYAGKTNPQSDLLAFFQANVFGHKVYGTAVFMNHSLSQIKEDEQICNYLLTKYSKRLKYPLGEIAIYYINYQK
;
A
#
# COMPACT_ATOMS: atom_id res chain seq x y z
N MET A 1 27.29 -24.97 0.80
CA MET A 1 26.20 -24.03 1.13
C MET A 1 26.76 -22.64 1.39
N ASN A 2 27.57 -22.13 0.47
CA ASN A 2 27.53 -20.76 -0.06
C ASN A 2 26.13 -20.32 -0.58
N GLU A 3 25.89 -19.00 -0.52
CA GLU A 3 24.73 -18.21 -1.02
C GLU A 3 23.35 -18.50 -0.41
N GLY A 4 23.32 -19.19 0.75
CA GLY A 4 22.10 -19.69 1.39
C GLY A 4 21.56 -18.86 2.55
N PHE A 5 20.34 -18.35 2.39
CA PHE A 5 19.26 -18.26 3.40
C PHE A 5 18.02 -17.59 2.75
N PRO A 6 16.74 -17.94 3.00
CA PRO A 6 16.16 -19.02 3.82
C PRO A 6 15.98 -20.35 3.07
N ILE A 7 15.86 -21.45 3.82
CA ILE A 7 15.49 -22.77 3.26
C ILE A 7 14.08 -22.66 2.70
N ILE A 8 13.13 -22.22 3.52
CA ILE A 8 11.73 -22.07 3.11
C ILE A 8 11.41 -20.61 2.81
N ASP A 9 10.78 -20.39 1.66
CA ASP A 9 10.37 -19.06 1.17
C ASP A 9 9.58 -18.29 2.24
N ALA A 10 10.07 -17.09 2.58
CA ALA A 10 9.51 -16.24 3.63
C ALA A 10 9.84 -14.78 3.32
N ILE A 11 8.98 -13.86 3.78
CA ILE A 11 9.21 -12.42 3.65
C ILE A 11 10.22 -12.03 4.73
N LEU A 12 11.50 -11.98 4.38
CA LEU A 12 12.59 -11.68 5.30
C LEU A 12 13.32 -10.43 4.84
N THR A 13 13.69 -9.58 5.80
CA THR A 13 14.61 -8.46 5.63
C THR A 13 15.94 -8.85 6.27
N ILE A 14 17.02 -8.79 5.51
CA ILE A 14 18.37 -9.16 5.95
C ILE A 14 19.21 -7.88 5.95
N PRO A 15 19.56 -7.32 7.12
CA PRO A 15 20.44 -6.16 7.20
C PRO A 15 21.80 -6.48 6.58
N ALA A 16 22.34 -5.59 5.76
CA ALA A 16 23.60 -5.84 5.05
C ALA A 16 24.77 -6.00 6.05
N GLU A 17 24.78 -5.17 7.09
CA GLU A 17 25.75 -5.16 8.19
C GLU A 17 25.57 -6.37 9.11
N GLY A 18 24.33 -6.87 9.21
CA GLY A 18 23.91 -7.88 10.15
C GLY A 18 24.03 -9.32 9.65
N ARG A 19 24.50 -9.59 8.42
CA ARG A 19 24.49 -10.95 7.82
C ARG A 19 25.08 -12.07 8.68
N LEU A 20 26.03 -11.75 9.58
CA LEU A 20 26.65 -12.69 10.52
C LEU A 20 26.18 -12.52 11.97
N GLY A 21 25.14 -11.72 12.18
CA GLY A 21 24.48 -11.51 13.45
C GLY A 21 23.95 -12.81 14.06
N VAL A 22 23.62 -12.76 15.35
CA VAL A 22 23.13 -13.93 16.10
C VAL A 22 21.65 -13.81 16.48
N VAL A 23 21.05 -12.65 16.21
CA VAL A 23 19.66 -12.33 16.55
C VAL A 23 18.80 -12.38 15.29
N GLY A 24 17.72 -13.16 15.32
CA GLY A 24 16.59 -13.01 14.42
C GLY A 24 15.45 -12.28 15.12
N ILE A 25 14.67 -11.49 14.38
CA ILE A 25 13.53 -10.76 14.92
C ILE A 25 12.27 -11.17 14.16
N CYS A 26 11.34 -11.80 14.87
CA CYS A 26 9.98 -11.99 14.42
C CYS A 26 9.18 -10.73 14.75
N THR A 27 8.79 -9.95 13.75
CA THR A 27 8.14 -8.64 13.95
C THR A 27 6.63 -8.71 14.11
N ASN A 28 6.07 -9.93 14.25
CA ASN A 28 4.63 -10.20 14.34
C ASN A 28 3.85 -9.44 13.26
N THR A 29 2.96 -8.54 13.67
CA THR A 29 2.10 -7.75 12.77
C THR A 29 2.77 -6.48 12.23
N THR A 30 3.96 -6.12 12.73
CA THR A 30 4.73 -4.97 12.27
C THR A 30 5.59 -5.33 11.07
N ALA A 31 5.69 -4.41 10.11
CA ALA A 31 6.54 -4.61 8.94
C ALA A 31 8.03 -4.66 9.34
N PRO A 32 8.82 -5.63 8.85
CA PRO A 32 10.24 -5.75 9.18
C PRO A 32 11.07 -4.51 8.89
N GLY A 33 10.78 -3.79 7.80
CA GLY A 33 11.47 -2.54 7.47
C GLY A 33 11.25 -1.45 8.50
N GLN A 34 10.05 -1.38 9.11
CA GLN A 34 9.80 -0.42 10.19
C GLN A 34 10.66 -0.76 11.41
N VAL A 35 10.71 -2.04 11.81
CA VAL A 35 11.53 -2.46 12.94
C VAL A 35 13.01 -2.19 12.67
N LEU A 36 13.51 -2.48 11.47
CA LEU A 36 14.89 -2.20 11.08
C LEU A 36 15.24 -0.71 11.18
N ASN A 37 14.33 0.18 10.80
CA ASN A 37 14.57 1.63 10.84
C ASN A 37 14.75 2.15 12.27
N GLU A 38 14.04 1.55 13.23
CA GLU A 38 14.10 1.89 14.65
C GLU A 38 15.27 1.21 15.39
N LEU A 39 15.98 0.28 14.72
CA LEU A 39 17.23 -0.26 15.26
C LEU A 39 18.36 0.75 15.10
N GLU A 40 19.03 1.04 16.22
CA GLU A 40 20.27 1.81 16.24
C GLU A 40 21.34 1.13 15.39
N GLU A 41 22.17 1.93 14.71
CA GLU A 41 23.17 1.42 13.77
C GLU A 41 24.14 0.41 14.41
N LYS A 42 24.57 0.67 15.66
CA LYS A 42 25.42 -0.25 16.43
C LYS A 42 24.79 -1.62 16.69
N ASN A 43 23.46 -1.72 16.70
CA ASN A 43 22.72 -2.94 17.00
C ASN A 43 22.45 -3.76 15.73
N ARG A 44 22.41 -3.13 14.54
CA ARG A 44 22.12 -3.81 13.26
C ARG A 44 23.12 -4.90 12.92
N ILE A 45 24.40 -4.73 13.28
CA ILE A 45 25.45 -5.75 13.08
C ILE A 45 25.17 -7.08 13.80
N ASN A 46 24.36 -7.04 14.87
CA ASN A 46 24.00 -8.23 15.64
C ASN A 46 22.68 -8.87 15.16
N THR A 47 21.91 -8.16 14.33
CA THR A 47 20.62 -8.61 13.78
C THR A 47 20.81 -9.27 12.42
N SER A 48 20.73 -10.60 12.40
CA SER A 48 20.84 -11.42 11.20
C SER A 48 19.68 -11.30 10.23
N VAL A 49 18.45 -11.29 10.76
CA VAL A 49 17.26 -11.36 9.92
C VAL A 49 16.05 -10.83 10.68
N LEU A 50 15.13 -10.20 9.95
CA LEU A 50 13.84 -9.76 10.46
C LEU A 50 12.73 -10.32 9.55
N GLY A 51 11.60 -10.73 10.11
CA GLY A 51 10.47 -11.24 9.32
C GLY A 51 9.14 -11.09 10.05
N PRO A 52 8.03 -10.83 9.35
CA PRO A 52 6.74 -10.70 9.97
C PRO A 52 6.10 -12.07 10.19
N LEU A 53 5.21 -12.16 11.19
CA LEU A 53 4.44 -13.36 11.51
C LEU A 53 2.96 -13.01 11.57
N ILE A 54 2.37 -12.88 10.38
CA ILE A 54 0.99 -12.38 10.16
C ILE A 54 0.01 -13.53 9.89
N VAL A 55 0.51 -14.74 9.59
CA VAL A 55 -0.31 -15.90 9.22
C VAL A 55 -0.31 -16.98 10.31
N ASN A 56 -1.44 -17.66 10.44
CA ASN A 56 -1.80 -18.57 11.54
C ASN A 56 -0.80 -19.69 11.80
N ARG A 57 -0.53 -20.53 10.79
CA ARG A 57 0.06 -21.86 10.98
C ARG A 57 1.44 -21.97 10.35
N ASP A 58 1.48 -21.91 9.03
CA ASP A 58 2.71 -22.14 8.25
C ASP A 58 3.80 -21.10 8.55
N GLY A 59 3.44 -19.91 9.03
CA GLY A 59 4.40 -18.85 9.38
C GLY A 59 5.32 -19.25 10.54
N VAL A 60 4.75 -19.83 11.60
CA VAL A 60 5.54 -20.28 12.76
C VAL A 60 6.43 -21.46 12.37
N GLU A 61 5.88 -22.40 11.59
CA GLU A 61 6.63 -23.56 11.12
C GLU A 61 7.81 -23.16 10.22
N ARG A 62 7.60 -22.22 9.28
CA ARG A 62 8.67 -21.62 8.46
C ARG A 62 9.71 -20.93 9.32
N MET A 63 9.28 -20.19 10.34
CA MET A 63 10.18 -19.52 11.27
C MET A 63 11.05 -20.52 12.03
N ILE A 64 10.49 -21.61 12.55
CA ILE A 64 11.23 -22.68 13.24
C ILE A 64 12.30 -23.27 12.30
N ILE A 65 11.91 -23.70 11.10
CA ILE A 65 12.81 -24.34 10.14
C ILE A 65 13.92 -23.38 9.69
N ASN A 66 13.56 -22.16 9.28
CA ASN A 66 14.53 -21.17 8.86
C ASN A 66 15.47 -20.81 10.02
N SER A 67 14.96 -20.73 11.25
CA SER A 67 15.80 -20.47 12.41
C SER A 67 16.85 -21.54 12.64
N LEU A 68 16.46 -22.82 12.58
CA LEU A 68 17.37 -23.95 12.70
C LEU A 68 18.44 -23.93 11.60
N ALA A 69 18.00 -23.68 10.37
CA ALA A 69 18.86 -23.63 9.20
C ALA A 69 19.87 -22.48 9.20
N HIS A 70 19.57 -21.36 9.89
CA HIS A 70 20.43 -20.18 9.85
C HIS A 70 21.80 -20.48 10.47
N PRO A 71 22.92 -20.14 9.80
CA PRO A 71 24.26 -20.56 10.20
C PRO A 71 24.71 -19.96 11.54
N THR A 72 24.25 -18.76 11.88
CA THR A 72 24.74 -18.03 13.07
C THR A 72 23.66 -17.72 14.10
N MET A 73 22.38 -17.89 13.76
CA MET A 73 21.29 -17.37 14.60
C MET A 73 21.04 -18.28 15.79
N LYS A 74 21.02 -17.67 16.98
CA LYS A 74 20.80 -18.34 18.28
C LYS A 74 19.69 -17.74 19.08
N TYR A 75 19.39 -16.46 18.87
CA TYR A 75 18.34 -15.75 19.57
C TYR A 75 17.25 -15.40 18.58
N LEU A 76 16.00 -15.69 18.93
CA LEU A 76 14.83 -15.26 18.19
C LEU A 76 14.01 -14.35 19.09
N ILE A 77 13.98 -13.05 18.78
CA ILE A 77 13.14 -12.09 19.48
C ILE A 77 11.74 -12.10 18.84
N LEU A 78 10.70 -12.32 19.64
CA LEU A 78 9.31 -12.13 19.22
C LEU A 78 8.91 -10.70 19.57
N PHE A 79 8.81 -9.81 18.58
CA PHE A 79 8.64 -8.39 18.76
C PHE A 79 7.30 -7.89 18.20
N SER A 80 6.73 -6.89 18.87
CA SER A 80 5.51 -6.16 18.49
C SER A 80 4.18 -6.92 18.68
N GLU A 81 3.06 -6.29 18.34
CA GLU A 81 1.71 -6.75 18.63
C GLU A 81 1.38 -8.09 17.97
N GLU A 82 0.91 -9.03 18.78
CA GLU A 82 0.43 -10.33 18.34
C GLU A 82 -1.03 -10.27 17.88
N SER A 83 -1.38 -11.05 16.85
CA SER A 83 -2.77 -11.25 16.45
C SER A 83 -3.61 -11.89 17.56
N GLU A 84 -4.72 -11.24 17.94
CA GLU A 84 -5.66 -11.74 18.95
C GLU A 84 -6.19 -13.15 18.65
N THR A 85 -6.59 -13.40 17.40
CA THR A 85 -7.25 -14.65 17.01
C THR A 85 -6.28 -15.81 16.85
N PHE A 86 -5.09 -15.56 16.29
CA PHE A 86 -4.15 -16.61 15.94
C PHE A 86 -3.09 -16.87 17.00
N ALA A 87 -2.76 -15.85 17.80
CA ALA A 87 -1.77 -15.92 18.86
C ALA A 87 -0.51 -16.76 18.51
N PRO A 88 0.17 -16.49 17.37
CA PRO A 88 1.23 -17.35 16.85
C PRO A 88 2.50 -17.38 17.73
N SER A 89 2.87 -16.25 18.34
CA SER A 89 3.97 -16.16 19.32
C SER A 89 3.62 -16.95 20.59
N THR A 90 2.40 -16.80 21.11
CA THR A 90 1.90 -17.52 22.28
C THR A 90 1.89 -19.04 22.04
N ASN A 91 1.44 -19.50 20.86
CA ASN A 91 1.48 -20.91 20.49
C ASN A 91 2.91 -21.45 20.43
N LEU A 92 3.85 -20.66 19.89
CA LEU A 92 5.25 -21.04 19.88
C LEU A 92 5.74 -21.24 21.33
N LEU A 93 5.48 -20.29 22.23
CA LEU A 93 5.86 -20.44 23.64
C LEU A 93 5.28 -21.73 24.25
N GLN A 94 4.01 -22.05 23.94
CA GLN A 94 3.39 -23.28 24.44
C GLN A 94 4.01 -24.56 23.89
N VAL A 95 4.33 -24.62 22.59
CA VAL A 95 5.00 -25.81 22.05
C VAL A 95 6.39 -25.95 22.67
N LEU A 96 7.07 -24.85 23.01
CA LEU A 96 8.37 -24.90 23.66
C LEU A 96 8.29 -25.37 25.12
N LEU A 97 7.22 -25.03 25.83
CA LEU A 97 6.95 -25.50 27.20
C LEU A 97 6.51 -26.96 27.24
N ASN A 98 5.44 -27.30 26.51
CA ASN A 98 4.68 -28.53 26.74
C ASN A 98 4.90 -29.57 25.64
N GLY A 99 5.31 -29.13 24.44
CA GLY A 99 5.57 -30.01 23.30
C GLY A 99 4.31 -30.33 22.51
N ILE A 100 4.39 -31.41 21.74
CA ILE A 100 3.29 -31.92 20.90
C ILE A 100 2.53 -32.99 21.70
N ASP A 101 1.20 -32.92 21.63
CA ASP A 101 0.25 -33.88 22.21
C ASP A 101 0.32 -35.21 21.41
N PRO A 102 0.81 -36.31 22.01
CA PRO A 102 0.95 -37.59 21.32
C PRO A 102 -0.40 -38.29 21.08
N GLU A 103 -1.46 -37.91 21.80
CA GLU A 103 -2.77 -38.55 21.71
C GLU A 103 -3.59 -38.01 20.52
N LYS A 104 -3.21 -36.85 19.98
CA LYS A 104 -3.92 -36.19 18.87
C LYS A 104 -3.12 -36.25 17.58
N LYS A 105 -3.72 -36.82 16.54
CA LYS A 105 -3.17 -36.80 15.18
C LYS A 105 -3.06 -35.36 14.66
N GLY A 106 -2.00 -35.06 13.92
CA GLY A 106 -1.79 -33.74 13.28
C GLY A 106 -0.90 -32.78 14.06
N ASN A 107 -0.07 -33.28 14.98
CA ASN A 107 0.91 -32.50 15.75
C ASN A 107 0.29 -31.34 16.55
N TYR A 108 -0.75 -31.64 17.32
CA TYR A 108 -1.39 -30.64 18.18
C TYR A 108 -0.47 -30.20 19.32
N ILE A 109 -0.50 -28.92 19.66
CA ILE A 109 0.27 -28.35 20.75
C ILE A 109 -0.44 -28.69 22.07
N MET A 110 0.29 -29.27 23.02
CA MET A 110 -0.25 -29.57 24.34
C MET A 110 -0.66 -28.28 25.06
N ASN A 111 -1.92 -28.21 25.51
CA ASN A 111 -2.53 -27.02 26.12
C ASN A 111 -2.52 -25.76 25.23
N GLY A 112 -2.55 -25.93 23.90
CA GLY A 112 -2.61 -24.79 22.99
C GLY A 112 -3.97 -24.06 23.06
N ILE A 113 -3.92 -22.72 23.10
CA ILE A 113 -5.10 -21.87 23.36
C ILE A 113 -5.58 -21.09 22.14
N ALA A 114 -4.81 -21.09 21.05
CA ALA A 114 -5.21 -20.41 19.82
C ALA A 114 -6.29 -21.18 19.06
N ARG A 115 -6.86 -20.52 18.04
CA ARG A 115 -7.87 -21.14 17.15
C ARG A 115 -7.36 -22.37 16.39
N SER A 116 -6.05 -22.46 16.12
CA SER A 116 -5.44 -23.61 15.42
C SER A 116 -4.11 -24.01 16.08
N PRO A 117 -4.14 -24.70 17.22
CA PRO A 117 -2.95 -24.98 18.01
C PRO A 117 -2.28 -26.29 17.53
N HIS A 118 -1.78 -26.33 16.29
CA HIS A 118 -1.07 -27.50 15.77
C HIS A 118 -0.05 -27.11 14.69
N TYR A 119 1.04 -27.90 14.56
CA TYR A 119 2.10 -27.72 13.56
C TYR A 119 2.24 -28.96 12.69
N PRO A 120 1.40 -29.10 11.65
CA PRO A 120 1.25 -30.36 10.93
C PRO A 120 2.50 -30.76 10.14
N ASN A 121 3.41 -29.83 9.88
CA ASN A 121 4.66 -30.03 9.14
C ASN A 121 5.89 -30.10 10.06
N ILE A 122 5.72 -29.97 11.37
CA ILE A 122 6.82 -29.97 12.33
C ILE A 122 6.64 -31.14 13.29
N ASN A 123 7.50 -32.15 13.17
CA ASN A 123 7.51 -33.30 14.06
C ASN A 123 8.19 -32.95 15.41
N LYS A 124 8.08 -33.87 16.37
CA LYS A 124 8.63 -33.72 17.73
C LYS A 124 10.15 -33.49 17.73
N ASP A 125 10.88 -34.12 16.82
CA ASP A 125 12.33 -34.04 16.75
C ASP A 125 12.80 -32.65 16.32
N ILE A 126 12.12 -32.04 15.35
CA ILE A 126 12.39 -30.65 14.93
C ILE A 126 12.09 -29.66 16.06
N ILE A 127 11.01 -29.86 16.82
CA ILE A 127 10.72 -29.03 18.00
C ILE A 127 11.83 -29.14 19.05
N ASN A 128 12.31 -30.35 19.33
CA ASN A 128 13.38 -30.56 20.31
C ASN A 128 14.68 -29.91 19.85
N LEU A 129 15.07 -30.09 18.59
CA LEU A 129 16.22 -29.41 18.00
C LEU A 129 16.08 -27.89 18.13
N PHE A 130 14.91 -27.33 17.85
CA PHE A 130 14.68 -25.89 17.98
C PHE A 130 14.79 -25.41 19.43
N ARG A 131 14.27 -26.17 20.41
CA ARG A 131 14.40 -25.87 21.85
C ARG A 131 15.85 -25.90 22.36
N GLU A 132 16.71 -26.69 21.72
CA GLU A 132 18.13 -26.84 22.05
C GLU A 132 18.98 -25.75 21.39
N ASP A 133 18.73 -25.47 20.11
CA ASP A 133 19.59 -24.60 19.30
C ASP A 133 19.18 -23.12 19.30
N ILE A 134 17.91 -22.82 19.61
CA ILE A 134 17.36 -21.46 19.53
C ILE A 134 16.74 -21.03 20.88
N ILE A 135 17.19 -19.87 21.37
CA ILE A 135 16.65 -19.18 22.53
C ILE A 135 15.60 -18.18 22.06
N VAL A 136 14.35 -18.35 22.47
CA VAL A 136 13.25 -17.44 22.08
C VAL A 136 13.02 -16.41 23.18
N LEU A 137 13.02 -15.13 22.81
CA LEU A 137 12.88 -13.99 23.72
C LEU A 137 11.57 -13.25 23.43
N PRO A 138 10.53 -13.39 24.28
CA PRO A 138 9.23 -12.76 24.06
C PRO A 138 9.21 -11.28 24.45
N ILE A 139 9.10 -10.39 23.46
CA ILE A 139 8.98 -8.93 23.60
C ILE A 139 7.74 -8.44 22.81
N PHE A 140 6.56 -8.97 23.14
CA PHE A 140 5.33 -8.70 22.39
C PHE A 140 4.16 -8.36 23.30
N THR A 141 3.19 -7.63 22.77
CA THR A 141 1.88 -7.45 23.42
C THR A 141 0.89 -8.47 22.90
N HIS A 142 -0.01 -8.91 23.77
CA HIS A 142 -1.04 -9.88 23.46
C HIS A 142 -2.41 -9.36 23.83
N LYS A 143 -3.40 -9.68 23.00
CA LYS A 143 -4.82 -9.37 23.24
C LYS A 143 -5.59 -10.55 23.84
N ASN A 144 -5.10 -11.78 23.63
CA ASN A 144 -5.73 -12.97 24.18
C ASN A 144 -5.50 -13.05 25.70
N LYS A 145 -6.59 -13.18 26.47
CA LYS A 145 -6.55 -13.22 27.95
C LYS A 145 -5.70 -14.37 28.52
N GLY A 146 -5.51 -15.46 27.77
CA GLY A 146 -4.71 -16.62 28.19
C GLY A 146 -3.19 -16.43 28.00
N SER A 147 -2.77 -15.55 27.10
CA SER A 147 -1.36 -15.39 26.72
C SER A 147 -0.47 -14.92 27.88
N GLY A 148 -0.98 -14.07 28.77
CA GLY A 148 -0.20 -13.56 29.91
C GLY A 148 0.27 -14.66 30.88
N LYS A 149 -0.58 -15.67 31.14
CA LYS A 149 -0.20 -16.81 31.99
C LYS A 149 0.90 -17.65 31.35
N ILE A 150 0.75 -17.93 30.06
CA ILE A 150 1.71 -18.68 29.25
C ILE A 150 3.05 -17.97 29.21
N LEU A 151 3.04 -16.67 28.95
CA LEU A 151 4.22 -15.82 28.92
C LEU A 151 4.98 -15.89 30.25
N ASN A 152 4.28 -15.75 31.39
CA ASN A 152 4.90 -15.85 32.70
C ASN A 152 5.50 -17.24 32.96
N SER A 153 4.79 -18.32 32.62
CA SER A 153 5.32 -19.68 32.72
C SER A 153 6.55 -19.89 31.83
N TYR A 154 6.52 -19.34 30.61
CA TYR A 154 7.65 -19.40 29.68
C TYR A 154 8.88 -18.66 30.22
N LEU A 155 8.70 -17.46 30.78
CA LEU A 155 9.80 -16.70 31.38
C LEU A 155 10.47 -17.47 32.52
N GLN A 156 9.70 -18.15 33.38
CA GLN A 156 10.27 -19.00 34.44
C GLN A 156 11.05 -20.20 33.87
N TRP A 157 10.52 -20.85 32.84
CA TRP A 157 11.21 -21.94 32.14
C TRP A 157 12.49 -21.48 31.42
N LEU A 158 12.50 -20.24 30.93
CA LEU A 158 13.64 -19.65 30.22
C LEU A 158 14.75 -19.20 31.18
N LYS A 159 14.41 -18.81 32.41
CA LYS A 159 15.35 -18.30 33.43
C LYS A 159 16.67 -19.08 33.55
N PRO A 160 16.70 -20.42 33.67
CA PRO A 160 17.96 -21.17 33.77
C PRO A 160 18.76 -21.26 32.45
N LYS A 161 18.22 -20.80 31.33
CA LYS A 161 18.83 -20.92 29.98
C LYS A 161 19.51 -19.64 29.50
N ILE A 162 19.33 -18.52 30.20
CA ILE A 162 19.86 -17.19 29.83
C ILE A 162 20.58 -16.54 31.00
N SER A 163 21.34 -15.47 30.76
CA SER A 163 21.98 -14.70 31.82
C SER A 163 20.95 -13.99 32.70
N LEU A 164 21.29 -13.74 33.97
CA LEU A 164 20.42 -13.03 34.91
C LEU A 164 20.07 -11.63 34.40
N GLU A 165 21.06 -10.91 33.85
CA GLU A 165 20.86 -9.59 33.23
C GLU A 165 19.81 -9.62 32.12
N LEU A 166 19.92 -10.57 31.18
CA LEU A 166 18.95 -10.71 30.08
C LEU A 166 17.55 -11.09 30.59
N TYR A 167 17.46 -11.94 31.62
CA TYR A 167 16.20 -12.33 32.24
C TYR A 167 15.49 -11.15 32.91
N GLU A 168 16.21 -10.37 33.73
CA GLU A 168 15.64 -9.22 34.44
C GLU A 168 15.15 -8.14 33.47
N ALA A 169 15.94 -7.86 32.43
CA ALA A 169 15.54 -6.90 31.39
C ALA A 169 14.28 -7.38 30.64
N LEU A 170 14.24 -8.66 30.24
CA LEU A 170 13.08 -9.26 29.60
C LEU A 170 11.82 -9.24 30.49
N ARG A 171 11.96 -9.51 31.80
CA ARG A 171 10.85 -9.42 32.76
C ARG A 171 10.32 -7.99 32.85
N GLY A 172 11.22 -7.01 33.01
CA GLY A 172 10.85 -5.60 33.12
C GLY A 172 10.12 -5.06 31.89
N VAL A 173 10.48 -5.50 30.68
CA VAL A 173 9.77 -5.11 29.46
C VAL A 173 8.35 -5.67 29.43
N ASN A 174 8.18 -6.95 29.79
CA ASN A 174 6.86 -7.60 29.78
C ASN A 174 5.91 -7.08 30.88
N GLU A 175 6.44 -6.61 32.02
CA GLU A 175 5.65 -5.97 33.08
C GLU A 175 5.03 -4.63 32.66
N LYS A 176 5.72 -3.86 31.79
CA LYS A 176 5.26 -2.54 31.30
C LYS A 176 4.04 -2.62 30.37
N LYS A 177 3.70 -3.80 29.83
CA LYS A 177 2.59 -4.04 28.88
C LYS A 177 2.57 -3.10 27.66
N LYS A 178 3.71 -2.54 27.29
CA LYS A 178 3.88 -1.62 26.16
C LYS A 178 5.14 -1.99 25.39
N ILE A 179 5.11 -1.79 24.08
CA ILE A 179 6.23 -2.06 23.18
C ILE A 179 7.03 -0.78 23.02
N TYR A 180 8.33 -0.86 23.27
CA TYR A 180 9.26 0.24 23.05
C TYR A 180 10.43 -0.26 22.21
N TYR A 181 10.75 0.44 21.12
CA TYR A 181 11.92 0.15 20.30
C TYR A 181 13.22 0.28 21.11
N ASP A 182 13.25 1.16 22.11
CA ASP A 182 14.35 1.27 23.07
C ASP A 182 14.60 -0.06 23.79
N SER A 183 13.54 -0.76 24.21
CA SER A 183 13.67 -2.07 24.84
C SER A 183 14.17 -3.14 23.87
N LEU A 184 13.82 -3.05 22.59
CA LEU A 184 14.38 -3.94 21.57
C LEU A 184 15.89 -3.68 21.38
N ASN A 185 16.30 -2.42 21.28
CA ASN A 185 17.70 -2.00 21.18
C ASN A 185 18.50 -2.44 22.42
N GLU A 186 17.96 -2.24 23.61
CA GLU A 186 18.54 -2.69 24.88
C GLU A 186 18.78 -4.21 24.88
N MET A 187 17.79 -5.01 24.46
CA MET A 187 17.94 -6.47 24.41
C MET A 187 19.04 -6.90 23.43
N ILE A 188 19.11 -6.29 22.25
CA ILE A 188 20.14 -6.61 21.26
C ILE A 188 21.52 -6.22 21.81
N GLU A 189 21.62 -5.10 22.52
CA GLU A 189 22.87 -4.67 23.15
C GLU A 189 23.34 -5.68 24.21
N ILE A 190 22.45 -6.14 25.10
CA ILE A 190 22.78 -7.17 26.10
C ILE A 190 23.25 -8.46 25.40
N ILE A 191 22.54 -8.92 24.37
CA ILE A 191 22.91 -10.13 23.61
C ILE A 191 24.27 -9.97 22.94
N SER A 192 24.60 -8.78 22.43
CA SER A 192 25.87 -8.52 21.73
C SER A 192 27.11 -8.72 22.63
N LYS A 193 26.94 -8.56 23.94
CA LYS A 193 27.99 -8.74 24.96
C LYS A 193 28.15 -10.20 25.39
N LEU A 194 27.20 -11.08 25.04
CA LEU A 194 27.27 -12.49 25.41
C LEU A 194 28.30 -13.27 24.57
N PRO A 195 28.92 -14.33 25.12
CA PRO A 195 29.89 -15.14 24.40
C PRO A 195 29.32 -15.74 23.11
N LYS A 196 29.95 -15.43 21.97
CA LYS A 196 29.56 -15.96 20.65
C LYS A 196 30.01 -17.41 20.49
N LYS A 197 29.17 -18.37 20.91
CA LYS A 197 29.37 -19.77 20.55
C LYS A 197 29.02 -19.96 19.07
N LYS A 198 29.88 -20.62 18.27
CA LYS A 198 29.51 -21.03 16.90
C LYS A 198 28.26 -21.93 16.94
N LYS A 199 27.38 -21.78 15.96
CA LYS A 199 26.26 -22.72 15.71
C LYS A 199 26.65 -23.56 14.51
N VAL A 200 26.41 -24.86 14.57
CA VAL A 200 26.49 -25.72 13.39
C VAL A 200 25.10 -25.74 12.79
N ALA A 201 24.97 -25.40 11.51
CA ALA A 201 23.67 -25.40 10.85
C ALA A 201 23.06 -26.81 10.92
N THR A 202 21.84 -26.90 11.45
CA THR A 202 21.14 -28.18 11.61
C THR A 202 20.80 -28.74 10.23
N LYS A 203 21.20 -29.98 9.95
CA LYS A 203 20.88 -30.64 8.66
C LYS A 203 19.43 -31.13 8.70
N LEU A 204 18.54 -30.36 8.07
CA LEU A 204 17.12 -30.71 7.96
C LEU A 204 16.84 -31.52 6.69
N ASN A 205 15.92 -32.48 6.75
CA ASN A 205 15.49 -33.26 5.59
C ASN A 205 14.32 -32.53 4.89
N PRO A 206 14.45 -32.11 3.62
CA PRO A 206 13.40 -31.39 2.89
C PRO A 206 12.04 -32.10 2.84
N LYS A 207 12.02 -33.44 2.92
CA LYS A 207 10.78 -34.22 2.94
C LYS A 207 9.92 -33.93 4.17
N ASP A 208 10.54 -33.55 5.30
CA ASP A 208 9.85 -33.33 6.56
C ASP A 208 8.98 -32.06 6.51
N PHE A 209 9.27 -31.13 5.59
CA PHE A 209 8.59 -29.85 5.45
C PHE A 209 8.16 -29.54 4.00
N GLN A 210 7.97 -30.56 3.17
CA GLN A 210 7.60 -30.41 1.76
C GLN A 210 6.28 -29.63 1.54
N HIS A 211 5.36 -29.62 2.51
CA HIS A 211 4.13 -28.82 2.45
C HIS A 211 4.37 -27.33 2.70
N LEU A 212 5.43 -26.98 3.43
CA LEU A 212 5.87 -25.59 3.57
C LEU A 212 6.66 -25.13 2.34
N GLN A 213 7.37 -26.05 1.70
CA GLN A 213 8.14 -25.79 0.50
C GLN A 213 8.01 -26.95 -0.51
N PRO A 214 6.99 -26.89 -1.37
CA PRO A 214 6.77 -27.96 -2.34
C PRO A 214 7.98 -28.15 -3.26
N PRO A 215 8.30 -29.41 -3.63
CA PRO A 215 9.35 -29.70 -4.61
C PRO A 215 9.15 -28.89 -5.89
N LYS A 216 10.21 -28.20 -6.31
CA LYS A 216 10.19 -27.38 -7.53
C LYS A 216 10.42 -28.27 -8.76
N ILE A 217 9.43 -28.31 -9.64
CA ILE A 217 9.48 -29.04 -10.91
C ILE A 217 9.57 -28.02 -12.04
N ARG A 218 10.71 -28.00 -12.74
CA ARG A 218 10.89 -27.14 -13.93
C ARG A 218 10.32 -27.84 -15.15
N VAL A 219 9.26 -27.25 -15.73
CA VAL A 219 8.63 -27.78 -16.93
C VAL A 219 9.27 -27.12 -18.16
N LYS A 220 9.79 -27.94 -19.08
CA LYS A 220 10.45 -27.43 -20.30
C LYS A 220 9.43 -26.81 -21.25
N GLN A 221 9.86 -25.78 -21.97
CA GLN A 221 9.06 -25.13 -23.00
C GLN A 221 8.83 -26.09 -24.19
N PHE A 222 7.61 -26.14 -24.70
CA PHE A 222 7.32 -26.64 -26.05
C PHE A 222 6.28 -25.73 -26.72
N LYS A 223 6.29 -25.68 -28.06
CA LYS A 223 5.66 -24.61 -28.85
C LYS A 223 4.21 -24.89 -29.29
N ASP A 224 3.66 -26.05 -28.99
CA ASP A 224 2.39 -26.46 -29.57
C ASP A 224 1.22 -25.69 -28.97
N LEU A 225 0.48 -25.00 -29.83
CA LEU A 225 -0.84 -24.45 -29.49
C LEU A 225 -1.88 -25.55 -29.64
N PHE A 226 -2.81 -25.62 -28.69
CA PHE A 226 -3.87 -26.62 -28.66
C PHE A 226 -5.07 -26.18 -29.50
N LYS A 227 -5.64 -27.12 -30.25
CA LYS A 227 -6.95 -26.93 -30.88
C LYS A 227 -8.01 -27.06 -29.79
N VAL A 228 -8.93 -26.10 -29.72
CA VAL A 228 -9.94 -26.01 -28.65
C VAL A 228 -11.34 -25.80 -29.21
N PRO A 229 -12.39 -26.25 -28.51
CA PRO A 229 -13.78 -26.12 -28.96
C PRO A 229 -14.40 -24.76 -28.61
N PHE A 230 -13.60 -23.73 -28.36
CA PHE A 230 -14.06 -22.40 -27.98
C PHE A 230 -13.25 -21.28 -28.62
N LYS A 231 -13.76 -20.06 -28.50
CA LYS A 231 -13.13 -18.80 -28.86
C LYS A 231 -13.52 -17.76 -27.81
N VAL A 232 -12.54 -17.02 -27.29
CA VAL A 232 -12.79 -15.87 -26.42
C VAL A 232 -12.37 -14.60 -27.14
N ALA A 233 -13.22 -13.58 -27.13
CA ALA A 233 -13.00 -12.31 -27.81
C ALA A 233 -13.49 -11.13 -26.96
N ARG A 234 -12.95 -9.94 -27.25
CA ARG A 234 -13.45 -8.67 -26.74
C ARG A 234 -14.71 -8.28 -27.52
N ASP A 235 -15.78 -7.95 -26.81
CA ASP A 235 -17.02 -7.39 -27.35
C ASP A 235 -17.31 -6.09 -26.59
N ASN A 236 -16.88 -4.95 -27.15
CA ASN A 236 -16.83 -3.65 -26.48
C ASN A 236 -15.98 -3.68 -25.18
N LYS A 237 -16.64 -3.53 -24.02
CA LYS A 237 -16.03 -3.61 -22.68
C LYS A 237 -16.30 -4.96 -22.00
N GLN A 238 -16.90 -5.92 -22.71
CA GLN A 238 -17.26 -7.24 -22.19
C GLN A 238 -16.38 -8.32 -22.79
N VAL A 239 -16.19 -9.38 -22.01
CA VAL A 239 -15.63 -10.64 -22.48
C VAL A 239 -16.74 -11.44 -23.14
N ARG A 240 -16.51 -11.91 -24.35
CA ARG A 240 -17.41 -12.83 -25.08
C ARG A 240 -16.73 -14.19 -25.25
N LEU A 241 -17.44 -15.26 -24.87
CA LEU A 241 -17.06 -16.64 -25.09
C LEU A 241 -18.03 -17.29 -26.09
N ASP A 242 -17.52 -17.80 -27.21
CA ASP A 242 -18.22 -18.68 -28.14
C ASP A 242 -17.70 -20.12 -27.96
N ILE A 243 -18.57 -21.10 -27.70
CA ILE A 243 -18.18 -22.47 -27.33
C ILE A 243 -19.04 -23.55 -28.01
N LYS A 244 -18.39 -24.58 -28.55
CA LYS A 244 -19.03 -25.76 -29.14
C LYS A 244 -19.21 -26.84 -28.08
N ILE A 245 -20.46 -27.21 -27.80
CA ILE A 245 -20.84 -28.29 -26.87
C ILE A 245 -21.68 -29.31 -27.63
N GLY A 246 -21.14 -30.52 -27.83
CA GLY A 246 -21.73 -31.50 -28.74
C GLY A 246 -21.79 -30.96 -30.18
N ASN A 247 -22.97 -30.94 -30.78
CA ASN A 247 -23.19 -30.47 -32.16
C ASN A 247 -23.62 -29.01 -32.26
N LYS A 248 -23.74 -28.29 -31.14
CA LYS A 248 -24.24 -26.92 -31.07
C LYS A 248 -23.14 -25.94 -30.67
N ILE A 249 -23.29 -24.67 -31.09
CA ILE A 249 -22.37 -23.58 -30.76
C ILE A 249 -23.14 -22.50 -29.99
N TYR A 250 -22.69 -22.26 -28.77
CA TYR A 250 -23.29 -21.33 -27.83
C TYR A 250 -22.42 -20.07 -27.67
N PHE A 251 -22.99 -18.99 -27.14
CA PHE A 251 -22.23 -17.82 -26.70
C PHE A 251 -22.69 -17.31 -25.33
N ILE A 252 -21.77 -16.68 -24.61
CA ILE A 252 -22.03 -15.96 -23.35
C ILE A 252 -21.14 -14.71 -23.30
N SER A 253 -21.67 -13.61 -22.78
CA SER A 253 -20.92 -12.36 -22.62
C SER A 253 -21.16 -11.75 -21.25
N SER A 254 -20.10 -11.20 -20.63
CA SER A 254 -20.15 -10.47 -19.37
C SER A 254 -18.89 -9.62 -19.21
N ASP A 255 -18.97 -8.55 -18.43
CA ASP A 255 -17.81 -7.81 -17.90
C ASP A 255 -17.18 -8.48 -16.67
N ASP A 256 -17.86 -9.46 -16.06
CA ASP A 256 -17.38 -10.29 -14.96
C ASP A 256 -17.01 -11.70 -15.45
N VAL A 257 -15.71 -11.99 -15.51
CA VAL A 257 -15.18 -13.30 -15.94
C VAL A 257 -15.60 -14.42 -14.98
N PHE A 258 -15.70 -14.11 -13.68
CA PHE A 258 -16.07 -15.11 -12.68
C PHE A 258 -17.54 -15.50 -12.85
N LEU A 259 -18.43 -14.52 -12.99
CA LEU A 259 -19.85 -14.76 -13.24
C LEU A 259 -20.08 -15.51 -14.57
N LEU A 260 -19.34 -15.14 -15.63
CA LEU A 260 -19.36 -15.85 -16.91
C LEU A 260 -18.95 -17.32 -16.74
N SER A 261 -17.85 -17.57 -16.03
CA SER A 261 -17.33 -18.93 -15.77
C SER A 261 -18.31 -19.75 -14.92
N TYR A 262 -18.91 -19.13 -13.91
CA TYR A 262 -19.91 -19.75 -13.04
C TYR A 262 -21.16 -20.17 -13.82
N SER A 263 -21.67 -19.28 -14.67
CA SER A 263 -22.83 -19.51 -15.52
C SER A 263 -22.57 -20.63 -16.53
N LEU A 264 -21.35 -20.67 -17.10
CA LEU A 264 -20.94 -21.78 -17.97
C LEU A 264 -20.92 -23.12 -17.23
N MET A 265 -20.34 -23.18 -16.03
CA MET A 265 -20.33 -24.40 -15.20
C MET A 265 -21.76 -24.89 -14.94
N LYS A 266 -22.67 -23.99 -14.52
CA LYS A 266 -24.08 -24.31 -14.29
C LYS A 266 -24.83 -24.74 -15.56
N PHE A 267 -24.43 -24.22 -16.72
CA PHE A 267 -24.96 -24.66 -18.01
C PHE A 267 -24.46 -26.06 -18.41
N LEU A 268 -23.18 -26.37 -18.14
CA LEU A 268 -22.59 -27.66 -18.49
C LEU A 268 -23.19 -28.80 -17.62
N LYS A 269 -23.29 -28.66 -16.30
CA LYS A 269 -23.75 -29.74 -15.38
C LYS A 269 -23.13 -31.10 -15.73
N GLU A 270 -23.94 -32.05 -16.17
CA GLU A 270 -23.55 -33.41 -16.60
C GLU A 270 -22.72 -33.43 -17.89
N LYS A 271 -22.82 -32.38 -18.71
CA LYS A 271 -22.04 -32.19 -19.95
C LYS A 271 -20.60 -31.76 -19.70
N LYS A 272 -20.16 -31.70 -18.44
CA LYS A 272 -18.79 -31.28 -18.08
C LYS A 272 -17.69 -32.11 -18.73
N ASN A 273 -17.95 -33.40 -18.94
CA ASN A 273 -17.02 -34.33 -19.57
C ASN A 273 -16.81 -34.06 -21.08
N LEU A 274 -17.59 -33.17 -21.68
CA LEU A 274 -17.39 -32.72 -23.07
C LEU A 274 -16.22 -31.75 -23.22
N LEU A 275 -15.65 -31.27 -22.11
CA LEU A 275 -14.41 -30.52 -22.08
C LEU A 275 -13.41 -31.32 -21.25
N SER A 276 -12.29 -31.69 -21.85
CA SER A 276 -11.15 -32.29 -21.13
C SER A 276 -10.60 -31.33 -20.07
N PRO A 277 -9.90 -31.83 -19.02
CA PRO A 277 -9.24 -30.96 -18.04
C PRO A 277 -8.32 -29.91 -18.67
N MET A 278 -7.63 -30.27 -19.76
CA MET A 278 -6.77 -29.34 -20.50
C MET A 278 -7.58 -28.22 -21.17
N GLU A 279 -8.71 -28.54 -21.81
CA GLU A 279 -9.60 -27.54 -22.42
C GLU A 279 -10.23 -26.63 -21.37
N GLN A 280 -10.57 -27.13 -20.18
CA GLN A 280 -11.09 -26.32 -19.07
C GLN A 280 -10.05 -25.30 -18.58
N LEU A 281 -8.79 -25.73 -18.41
CA LEU A 281 -7.68 -24.84 -18.03
C LEU A 281 -7.36 -23.81 -19.14
N LEU A 282 -7.32 -24.24 -20.40
CA LEU A 282 -7.09 -23.34 -21.54
C LEU A 282 -8.23 -22.33 -21.74
N LEU A 283 -9.47 -22.71 -21.44
CA LEU A 283 -10.61 -21.81 -21.47
C LEU A 283 -10.42 -20.68 -20.46
N GLY A 284 -10.07 -21.04 -19.22
CA GLY A 284 -9.68 -20.08 -18.19
C GLY A 284 -8.55 -19.16 -18.66
N ALA A 285 -7.51 -19.73 -19.26
CA ALA A 285 -6.38 -18.95 -19.77
C ALA A 285 -6.79 -17.89 -20.81
N GLU A 286 -7.68 -18.23 -21.73
CA GLU A 286 -8.18 -17.29 -22.74
C GLU A 286 -9.16 -16.26 -22.17
N LEU A 287 -9.97 -16.62 -21.17
CA LEU A 287 -10.81 -15.68 -20.42
C LEU A 287 -9.96 -14.65 -19.68
N GLY A 288 -8.93 -15.12 -18.96
CA GLY A 288 -7.96 -14.27 -18.25
C GLY A 288 -7.16 -13.38 -19.19
N ARG A 289 -6.86 -13.85 -20.41
CA ARG A 289 -6.23 -13.03 -21.46
C ARG A 289 -7.14 -11.86 -21.85
N ILE A 290 -8.35 -12.14 -22.33
CA ILE A 290 -9.25 -11.10 -22.85
C ILE A 290 -9.65 -10.10 -21.78
N SER A 291 -9.92 -10.54 -20.54
CA SER A 291 -10.21 -9.59 -19.46
C SER A 291 -9.04 -8.65 -19.19
N THR A 292 -7.81 -9.18 -19.21
CA THR A 292 -6.59 -8.38 -19.09
C THR A 292 -6.41 -7.42 -20.28
N GLU A 293 -6.76 -7.83 -21.49
CA GLU A 293 -6.74 -6.96 -22.68
C GLU A 293 -7.73 -5.80 -22.56
N ILE A 294 -8.93 -6.06 -22.06
CA ILE A 294 -9.96 -5.03 -21.84
C ILE A 294 -9.49 -4.04 -20.77
N ILE A 295 -8.97 -4.55 -19.65
CA ILE A 295 -8.50 -3.74 -18.51
C ILE A 295 -7.31 -2.85 -18.91
N ASN A 296 -6.35 -3.39 -19.66
CA ASN A 296 -5.10 -2.70 -20.01
C ASN A 296 -5.14 -2.04 -21.40
N ASP A 297 -6.25 -2.15 -22.13
CA ASP A 297 -6.42 -1.76 -23.53
C ASP A 297 -5.22 -2.15 -24.42
N THR A 298 -4.71 -3.36 -24.21
CA THR A 298 -3.50 -3.87 -24.87
C THR A 298 -3.73 -5.31 -25.31
N PRO A 299 -3.56 -5.68 -26.59
CA PRO A 299 -3.71 -7.05 -27.05
C PRO A 299 -2.53 -7.93 -26.59
N PHE A 300 -2.81 -9.19 -26.27
CA PHE A 300 -1.84 -10.20 -25.88
C PHE A 300 -1.91 -11.43 -26.80
N LYS A 301 -0.83 -12.21 -26.82
CA LYS A 301 -0.74 -13.42 -27.64
C LYS A 301 -1.73 -14.50 -27.15
N LEU A 302 -2.41 -15.15 -28.09
CA LEU A 302 -3.26 -16.32 -27.85
C LEU A 302 -2.46 -17.48 -27.22
N PHE A 303 -3.09 -18.20 -26.28
CA PHE A 303 -2.61 -19.43 -25.68
C PHE A 303 -3.09 -20.69 -26.41
N VAL A 304 -4.08 -20.53 -27.29
CA VAL A 304 -4.69 -21.60 -28.10
C VAL A 304 -4.56 -21.31 -29.60
N GLN A 305 -4.83 -22.31 -30.45
CA GLN A 305 -4.95 -22.09 -31.89
C GLN A 305 -6.14 -21.17 -32.17
N LYS A 306 -5.96 -20.23 -33.10
CA LYS A 306 -7.04 -19.32 -33.52
C LYS A 306 -8.22 -20.12 -34.05
N ASN A 307 -9.42 -19.78 -33.59
CA ASN A 307 -10.66 -20.45 -33.97
C ASN A 307 -11.67 -19.44 -34.55
N THR A 308 -12.49 -19.88 -35.50
CA THR A 308 -13.53 -19.09 -36.19
C THR A 308 -14.94 -19.37 -35.68
N LEU A 309 -15.10 -20.07 -34.56
CA LEU A 309 -16.40 -20.31 -33.92
C LEU A 309 -17.18 -19.00 -33.70
N VAL A 310 -18.48 -19.05 -33.98
CA VAL A 310 -19.46 -18.00 -33.69
C VAL A 310 -20.71 -18.68 -33.14
N GLY A 311 -21.02 -18.44 -31.88
CA GLY A 311 -22.17 -18.98 -31.20
C GLY A 311 -23.45 -18.29 -31.63
N LYS A 312 -24.52 -19.09 -31.79
CA LYS A 312 -25.86 -18.62 -32.16
C LYS A 312 -26.85 -18.71 -31.01
N GLU A 313 -26.64 -19.65 -30.09
CA GLU A 313 -27.50 -19.86 -28.92
C GLU A 313 -26.89 -19.19 -27.67
N LYS A 314 -27.61 -18.28 -27.01
CA LYS A 314 -27.11 -17.58 -25.82
C LYS A 314 -27.22 -18.46 -24.57
N ILE A 315 -26.16 -18.55 -23.78
CA ILE A 315 -26.20 -19.10 -22.42
C ILE A 315 -26.61 -17.93 -21.48
N PRO A 316 -27.66 -18.09 -20.66
CA PRO A 316 -28.05 -17.06 -19.70
C PRO A 316 -26.97 -16.89 -18.62
N LEU A 317 -26.80 -15.64 -18.14
CA LEU A 317 -26.01 -15.39 -16.94
C LEU A 317 -26.83 -15.76 -15.71
N GLU A 318 -26.19 -16.36 -14.72
CA GLU A 318 -26.78 -16.55 -13.40
C GLU A 318 -26.97 -15.20 -12.71
N SER A 319 -28.01 -15.06 -11.88
CA SER A 319 -28.24 -13.82 -11.12
C SER A 319 -27.42 -13.77 -9.83
N GLN A 320 -26.95 -14.92 -9.34
CA GLN A 320 -26.20 -15.07 -8.10
C GLN A 320 -25.13 -16.14 -8.22
N VAL A 321 -24.00 -15.90 -7.56
CA VAL A 321 -22.90 -16.85 -7.43
C VAL A 321 -22.96 -17.47 -6.04
N LYS A 322 -23.03 -18.80 -5.98
CA LYS A 322 -22.82 -19.56 -4.74
C LYS A 322 -21.49 -20.27 -4.84
N MET A 323 -20.57 -20.02 -3.91
CA MET A 323 -19.24 -20.65 -3.88
C MET A 323 -19.23 -21.91 -3.01
N ILE A 324 -18.65 -22.98 -3.53
CA ILE A 324 -18.31 -24.21 -2.81
C ILE A 324 -16.80 -24.42 -2.98
N THR A 325 -16.08 -24.55 -1.87
CA THR A 325 -14.62 -24.71 -1.87
C THR A 325 -14.21 -26.16 -2.09
N ASP A 326 -13.15 -26.39 -2.87
CA ASP A 326 -12.42 -27.66 -2.89
C ASP A 326 -11.85 -27.93 -1.49
N LYS A 327 -12.12 -29.11 -0.94
CA LYS A 327 -11.70 -29.50 0.42
C LYS A 327 -10.42 -30.31 0.43
N LYS A 328 -9.86 -30.65 -0.72
CA LYS A 328 -8.67 -31.50 -0.87
C LYS A 328 -7.47 -30.70 -1.33
N PHE A 329 -7.65 -29.84 -2.32
CA PHE A 329 -6.57 -29.13 -2.99
C PHE A 329 -6.83 -27.63 -3.06
N TYR A 330 -5.76 -26.85 -3.08
CA TYR A 330 -5.78 -25.43 -3.39
C TYR A 330 -4.51 -25.05 -4.12
N TYR A 331 -4.61 -24.00 -4.94
CA TYR A 331 -3.52 -23.59 -5.82
C TYR A 331 -3.07 -22.17 -5.52
N ARG A 332 -1.76 -21.96 -5.60
CA ARG A 332 -1.14 -20.65 -5.53
C ARG A 332 -0.42 -20.35 -6.83
N VAL A 333 -0.83 -19.29 -7.51
CA VAL A 333 -0.21 -18.81 -8.75
C VAL A 333 0.65 -17.60 -8.44
N ASN A 334 1.87 -17.55 -8.97
CA ASN A 334 2.79 -16.42 -8.81
C ASN A 334 3.64 -16.22 -10.06
N THR A 335 4.45 -15.15 -10.04
CA THR A 335 5.58 -14.95 -10.97
C THR A 335 6.90 -15.11 -10.21
N ARG A 336 7.91 -15.73 -10.84
CA ARG A 336 9.26 -15.92 -10.28
C ARG A 336 10.29 -15.85 -11.39
N ASP A 337 11.23 -14.91 -11.31
CA ASP A 337 12.34 -14.76 -12.29
C ASP A 337 11.85 -14.76 -13.75
N ASN A 338 10.81 -13.99 -14.07
CA ASN A 338 10.13 -13.95 -15.38
C ASN A 338 9.49 -15.28 -15.83
N ASN A 339 9.32 -16.23 -14.91
CA ASN A 339 8.57 -17.47 -15.10
C ASN A 339 7.22 -17.40 -14.38
N ILE A 340 6.31 -18.27 -14.81
CA ILE A 340 5.08 -18.56 -14.08
C ILE A 340 5.41 -19.64 -13.05
N SER A 341 4.88 -19.47 -11.85
CA SER A 341 4.90 -20.48 -10.81
C SER A 341 3.46 -20.86 -10.46
N VAL A 342 3.14 -22.16 -10.48
CA VAL A 342 1.88 -22.68 -9.93
C VAL A 342 2.21 -23.74 -8.90
N THR A 343 1.85 -23.45 -7.65
CA THR A 343 2.00 -24.36 -6.52
C THR A 343 0.70 -25.11 -6.31
N CYS A 344 0.74 -26.44 -6.39
CA CYS A 344 -0.36 -27.29 -5.95
C CYS A 344 -0.13 -27.67 -4.48
N LEU A 345 -1.12 -27.39 -3.64
CA LEU A 345 -1.11 -27.67 -2.21
C LEU A 345 -2.30 -28.53 -1.84
N ALA A 346 -2.17 -29.30 -0.77
CA ALA A 346 -3.22 -30.17 -0.26
C ALA A 346 -3.53 -29.85 1.21
N PHE A 347 -4.79 -29.99 1.60
CA PHE A 347 -5.18 -29.86 3.01
C PHE A 347 -4.71 -31.05 3.86
N ASP A 348 -4.53 -32.22 3.24
CA ASP A 348 -3.96 -33.42 3.85
C ASP A 348 -2.44 -33.48 3.60
N VAL A 349 -1.66 -33.44 4.68
CA VAL A 349 -0.18 -33.48 4.63
C VAL A 349 0.39 -34.81 4.09
N CYS A 350 -0.43 -35.84 3.92
CA CYS A 350 0.00 -37.08 3.28
C CYS A 350 -0.10 -37.04 1.75
N LYS A 351 -0.73 -36.00 1.18
CA LYS A 351 -0.87 -35.86 -0.28
C LYS A 351 0.38 -35.23 -0.89
N GLU A 352 0.61 -35.58 -2.15
CA GLU A 352 1.67 -35.00 -2.96
C GLU A 352 1.39 -33.50 -3.19
N VAL A 353 2.43 -32.70 -3.07
CA VAL A 353 2.44 -31.26 -3.36
C VAL A 353 3.63 -30.96 -4.26
N PHE A 354 3.51 -29.94 -5.10
CA PHE A 354 4.59 -29.53 -5.99
C PHE A 354 4.48 -28.05 -6.38
N GLU A 355 5.59 -27.47 -6.81
CA GLU A 355 5.63 -26.16 -7.45
C GLU A 355 6.12 -26.31 -8.89
N LEU A 356 5.24 -26.05 -9.85
CA LEU A 356 5.60 -25.99 -11.26
C LEU A 356 6.18 -24.63 -11.60
N ILE A 357 7.34 -24.61 -12.23
CA ILE A 357 7.97 -23.39 -12.73
C ILE A 357 8.19 -23.54 -14.23
N SER A 358 7.69 -22.59 -15.01
CA SER A 358 7.79 -22.63 -16.47
C SER A 358 7.92 -21.23 -17.09
N PRO A 359 8.75 -21.05 -18.13
CA PRO A 359 8.79 -19.81 -18.91
C PRO A 359 7.58 -19.65 -19.84
N SER A 360 6.67 -20.63 -19.88
CA SER A 360 5.49 -20.64 -20.76
C SER A 360 4.28 -21.29 -20.08
N LEU A 361 3.09 -20.75 -20.34
CA LEU A 361 1.85 -21.21 -19.72
C LEU A 361 1.48 -22.64 -20.13
N THR A 362 1.59 -22.95 -21.41
CA THR A 362 1.01 -24.17 -21.98
C THR A 362 1.56 -25.48 -21.40
N PRO A 363 2.89 -25.68 -21.23
CA PRO A 363 3.41 -26.89 -20.58
C PRO A 363 2.97 -27.03 -19.13
N LEU A 364 2.82 -25.91 -18.43
CA LEU A 364 2.35 -25.89 -17.05
C LEU A 364 0.90 -26.37 -16.98
N LEU A 365 0.01 -25.83 -17.83
CA LEU A 365 -1.38 -26.26 -17.89
C LEU A 365 -1.50 -27.74 -18.28
N LYS A 366 -0.65 -28.22 -19.19
CA LYS A 366 -0.62 -29.64 -19.54
C LYS A 366 -0.28 -30.52 -18.33
N TYR A 367 0.75 -30.16 -17.55
CA TYR A 367 1.09 -30.92 -16.35
C TYR A 367 -0.07 -30.93 -15.34
N LEU A 368 -0.72 -29.78 -15.12
CA LEU A 368 -1.89 -29.69 -14.23
C LEU A 368 -3.07 -30.52 -14.73
N ALA A 369 -3.30 -30.55 -16.04
CA ALA A 369 -4.33 -31.37 -16.67
C ALA A 369 -4.04 -32.87 -16.53
N ASP A 370 -2.78 -33.27 -16.72
CA ASP A 370 -2.33 -34.66 -16.64
C ASP A 370 -2.35 -35.16 -15.19
N SER A 371 -1.96 -34.33 -14.20
CA SER A 371 -2.02 -34.71 -12.77
C SER A 371 -3.44 -34.66 -12.20
N ASN A 372 -4.28 -33.76 -12.72
CA ASN A 372 -5.68 -33.55 -12.37
C ASN A 372 -5.96 -33.57 -10.85
N GLN A 373 -5.09 -32.91 -10.06
CA GLN A 373 -5.23 -32.80 -8.60
C GLN A 373 -6.33 -31.79 -8.21
N PHE A 374 -7.57 -32.13 -8.54
CA PHE A 374 -8.77 -31.39 -8.18
C PHE A 374 -9.74 -32.34 -7.50
N GLU A 375 -10.48 -31.87 -6.50
CA GLU A 375 -11.58 -32.67 -5.97
C GLU A 375 -12.62 -32.93 -7.07
N ASN A 376 -13.20 -34.13 -7.09
CA ASN A 376 -14.39 -34.36 -7.91
C ASN A 376 -15.62 -33.88 -7.15
N TYR A 377 -15.99 -32.61 -7.35
CA TYR A 377 -17.14 -31.97 -6.73
C TYR A 377 -17.91 -31.10 -7.74
N GLU A 378 -18.98 -30.42 -7.29
CA GLU A 378 -19.88 -29.66 -8.16
C GLU A 378 -19.16 -28.54 -8.95
N MET A 379 -18.10 -27.93 -8.40
CA MET A 379 -17.42 -26.78 -9.02
C MET A 379 -16.01 -27.08 -9.53
N ASP A 380 -15.69 -28.35 -9.77
CA ASP A 380 -14.37 -28.77 -10.23
C ASP A 380 -13.96 -28.09 -11.56
N ILE A 381 -14.91 -27.91 -12.51
CA ILE A 381 -14.65 -27.15 -13.75
C ILE A 381 -14.35 -25.69 -13.45
N LEU A 382 -15.16 -25.04 -12.60
CA LEU A 382 -14.99 -23.63 -12.27
C LEU A 382 -13.63 -23.40 -11.61
N HIS A 383 -13.21 -24.31 -10.72
CA HIS A 383 -11.89 -24.28 -10.11
C HIS A 383 -10.79 -24.38 -11.18
N ARG A 384 -10.88 -25.32 -12.14
CA ARG A 384 -9.92 -25.42 -13.25
C ARG A 384 -9.89 -24.16 -14.14
N ILE A 385 -11.06 -23.59 -14.47
CA ILE A 385 -11.15 -22.34 -15.23
C ILE A 385 -10.50 -21.19 -14.46
N ASP A 386 -10.72 -21.09 -13.15
CA ASP A 386 -10.10 -20.04 -12.33
C ASP A 386 -8.57 -20.21 -12.28
N ILE A 387 -8.05 -21.43 -12.07
CA ILE A 387 -6.60 -21.68 -12.10
C ILE A 387 -6.00 -21.32 -13.47
N GLY A 388 -6.68 -21.67 -14.57
CA GLY A 388 -6.29 -21.26 -15.92
C GLY A 388 -6.25 -19.74 -16.08
N THR A 389 -7.27 -19.05 -15.56
CA THR A 389 -7.40 -17.59 -15.57
C THR A 389 -6.24 -16.93 -14.82
N GLN A 390 -5.97 -17.35 -13.58
CA GLN A 390 -4.87 -16.80 -12.78
C GLN A 390 -3.50 -17.10 -13.41
N ALA A 391 -3.29 -18.31 -13.92
CA ALA A 391 -2.02 -18.70 -14.57
C ALA A 391 -1.74 -17.90 -15.85
N ALA A 392 -2.76 -17.63 -16.67
CA ALA A 392 -2.62 -16.76 -17.83
C ALA A 392 -2.26 -15.33 -17.46
N ARG A 393 -2.90 -14.78 -16.43
CA ARG A 393 -2.60 -13.43 -15.93
C ARG A 393 -1.17 -13.35 -15.40
N ALA A 394 -0.73 -14.35 -14.63
CA ALA A 394 0.67 -14.46 -14.21
C ALA A 394 1.64 -14.58 -15.40
N ASN A 395 1.30 -15.34 -16.45
CA ASN A 395 2.11 -15.41 -17.68
C ASN A 395 2.24 -14.05 -18.36
N ILE A 396 1.12 -13.35 -18.56
CA ILE A 396 1.13 -12.01 -19.16
C ILE A 396 2.01 -11.08 -18.33
N ALA A 397 1.86 -11.13 -17.00
CA ALA A 397 2.66 -10.31 -16.12
C ALA A 397 4.16 -10.60 -16.22
N ALA A 398 4.55 -11.87 -16.15
CA ALA A 398 5.94 -12.30 -16.27
C ALA A 398 6.58 -11.91 -17.61
N LYS A 399 5.83 -11.97 -18.72
CA LYS A 399 6.33 -11.60 -20.06
C LYS A 399 6.46 -10.11 -20.30
N ASN A 400 5.70 -9.29 -19.59
CA ASN A 400 5.68 -7.84 -19.76
C ASN A 400 6.35 -7.09 -18.60
N ASN A 401 7.01 -7.80 -17.68
CA ASN A 401 7.61 -7.25 -16.47
C ASN A 401 6.59 -6.46 -15.61
N TYR A 402 5.39 -7.02 -15.47
CA TYR A 402 4.33 -6.49 -14.63
C TYR A 402 4.28 -7.22 -13.29
N SER A 403 3.74 -6.58 -12.25
CA SER A 403 3.44 -7.24 -10.99
C SER A 403 2.10 -7.98 -11.09
N PHE A 404 2.06 -9.19 -10.52
CA PHE A 404 0.86 -10.03 -10.44
C PHE A 404 0.53 -10.32 -8.98
N ILE A 405 -0.75 -10.22 -8.64
CA ILE A 405 -1.30 -10.69 -7.36
C ILE A 405 -2.51 -11.55 -7.73
N GLN A 406 -2.51 -12.80 -7.27
CA GLN A 406 -3.64 -13.71 -7.43
C GLN A 406 -4.91 -13.10 -6.83
N ASP A 407 -6.06 -13.35 -7.46
CA ASP A 407 -7.41 -12.89 -7.06
C ASP A 407 -7.67 -11.38 -7.18
N PHE A 408 -6.66 -10.57 -7.53
CA PHE A 408 -6.88 -9.18 -7.92
C PHE A 408 -6.97 -9.12 -9.44
N ASP A 409 -8.02 -8.55 -10.03
CA ASP A 409 -8.24 -8.55 -11.50
C ASP A 409 -7.18 -7.78 -12.30
N LEU A 410 -6.40 -6.93 -11.63
CA LEU A 410 -5.47 -6.01 -12.27
C LEU A 410 -4.06 -6.58 -12.31
N ILE A 411 -3.42 -6.47 -13.47
CA ILE A 411 -1.98 -6.67 -13.62
C ILE A 411 -1.32 -5.28 -13.60
N PHE A 412 -0.29 -5.10 -12.77
CA PHE A 412 0.28 -3.77 -12.52
C PHE A 412 1.52 -3.55 -13.38
N LYS A 413 1.43 -2.65 -14.38
CA LYS A 413 2.60 -2.18 -15.11
C LYS A 413 3.50 -1.38 -14.18
N ILE A 414 4.79 -1.72 -14.11
CA ILE A 414 5.76 -0.90 -13.38
C ILE A 414 5.96 0.39 -14.18
N ASN A 415 5.41 1.50 -13.68
CA ASN A 415 5.64 2.83 -14.22
C ASN A 415 6.93 3.39 -13.62
N LYS A 416 7.91 3.77 -14.44
CA LYS A 416 9.17 4.41 -13.99
C LYS A 416 9.39 5.80 -14.59
N ASP A 417 8.49 6.25 -15.45
CA ASP A 417 8.78 7.35 -16.38
C ASP A 417 7.88 8.58 -16.16
N SER A 418 6.69 8.37 -15.58
CA SER A 418 5.66 9.41 -15.50
C SER A 418 5.04 9.50 -14.11
N LEU A 419 4.93 10.70 -13.55
CA LEU A 419 4.14 10.92 -12.33
C LEU A 419 2.67 11.05 -12.73
N PRO A 420 1.79 10.09 -12.40
CA PRO A 420 0.39 10.21 -12.76
C PRO A 420 -0.31 11.26 -11.90
N SER A 421 -1.20 12.02 -12.52
CA SER A 421 -2.25 12.77 -11.83
C SER A 421 -3.52 11.91 -11.72
N ILE A 422 -4.05 11.76 -10.51
CA ILE A 422 -5.19 10.90 -10.19
C ILE A 422 -6.27 11.75 -9.54
N ILE A 423 -7.51 11.63 -10.01
CA ILE A 423 -8.68 12.25 -9.39
C ILE A 423 -9.65 11.15 -8.96
N ILE A 424 -10.07 11.19 -7.71
CA ILE A 424 -10.99 10.21 -7.12
C ILE A 424 -12.04 10.95 -6.31
N ASP A 425 -13.31 10.65 -6.55
CA ASP A 425 -14.42 11.16 -5.76
C ASP A 425 -15.33 10.05 -5.25
N GLY A 426 -15.99 10.29 -4.13
CA GLY A 426 -16.93 9.33 -3.54
C GLY A 426 -17.67 9.89 -2.33
N ASP A 427 -18.73 9.19 -1.92
CA ASP A 427 -19.59 9.53 -0.78
C ASP A 427 -19.22 8.74 0.50
N ASN A 428 -18.13 7.99 0.48
CA ASN A 428 -17.64 7.19 1.60
C ASN A 428 -16.11 7.20 1.69
N PHE A 429 -15.57 7.37 2.90
CA PHE A 429 -14.13 7.38 3.14
C PHE A 429 -13.40 6.13 2.64
N LEU A 430 -13.90 4.93 2.98
CA LEU A 430 -13.19 3.69 2.68
C LEU A 430 -13.09 3.45 1.17
N ASP A 431 -14.16 3.75 0.45
CA ASP A 431 -14.19 3.59 -1.01
C ASP A 431 -13.22 4.55 -1.70
N VAL A 432 -13.24 5.83 -1.32
CA VAL A 432 -12.27 6.83 -1.80
C VAL A 432 -10.84 6.37 -1.50
N HIS A 433 -10.55 5.96 -0.25
CA HIS A 433 -9.21 5.52 0.13
C HIS A 433 -8.75 4.26 -0.63
N LYS A 434 -9.63 3.27 -0.81
CA LYS A 434 -9.35 2.10 -1.66
C LYS A 434 -9.06 2.51 -3.10
N GLY A 435 -9.85 3.43 -3.66
CA GLY A 435 -9.61 4.00 -4.97
C GLY A 435 -8.22 4.63 -5.09
N ILE A 436 -7.77 5.38 -4.07
CA ILE A 436 -6.44 6.00 -4.07
C ILE A 436 -5.37 4.92 -4.09
N LEU A 437 -5.44 4.01 -3.11
CA LEU A 437 -4.47 2.94 -2.97
C LEU A 437 -4.38 2.13 -4.25
N GLN A 438 -5.51 1.72 -4.81
CA GLN A 438 -5.59 0.96 -6.05
C GLN A 438 -4.96 1.72 -7.22
N LYS A 439 -5.32 2.99 -7.44
CA LYS A 439 -4.79 3.77 -8.57
C LYS A 439 -3.30 4.08 -8.42
N ILE A 440 -2.80 4.39 -7.22
CA ILE A 440 -1.36 4.54 -6.97
C ILE A 440 -0.65 3.20 -7.18
N TYR A 441 -1.23 2.10 -6.71
CA TYR A 441 -0.64 0.78 -6.90
C TYR A 441 -0.53 0.43 -8.39
N ILE A 442 -1.53 0.75 -9.22
CA ILE A 442 -1.50 0.43 -10.65
C ILE A 442 -0.63 1.40 -11.46
N ARG A 443 -0.80 2.70 -11.22
CA ARG A 443 -0.31 3.75 -12.11
C ARG A 443 0.85 4.53 -11.52
N GLY A 444 1.04 4.48 -10.20
CA GLY A 444 2.04 5.26 -9.48
C GLY A 444 3.44 4.99 -9.99
N ILE A 445 4.25 6.05 -10.07
CA ILE A 445 5.65 5.92 -10.44
C ILE A 445 6.39 5.16 -9.35
N THR A 446 7.15 4.15 -9.74
CA THR A 446 7.94 3.29 -8.86
C THR A 446 9.39 3.73 -8.89
N GLU A 447 9.89 4.20 -7.76
CA GLU A 447 11.27 4.67 -7.58
C GLU A 447 11.77 4.40 -6.16
N GLU A 448 13.09 4.45 -5.98
CA GLU A 448 13.68 4.42 -4.65
C GLU A 448 13.27 5.67 -3.86
N HIS A 449 12.86 5.48 -2.61
CA HIS A 449 12.59 6.59 -1.73
C HIS A 449 13.91 7.32 -1.40
N GLY A 450 13.90 8.65 -1.25
CA GLY A 450 15.12 9.42 -0.89
C GLY A 450 15.75 9.04 0.46
N ASP A 451 15.08 8.17 1.20
CA ASP A 451 15.58 7.52 2.40
C ASP A 451 15.68 6.04 2.04
N VAL A 452 16.89 5.57 1.77
CA VAL A 452 17.20 4.24 1.23
C VAL A 452 16.58 3.12 2.08
N TRP A 453 16.40 3.36 3.38
CA TRP A 453 15.82 2.40 4.33
C TRP A 453 14.31 2.19 4.13
N LYS A 454 13.64 3.11 3.43
CA LYS A 454 12.22 2.96 3.05
C LYS A 454 12.04 2.16 1.76
N GLY A 455 13.13 1.83 1.06
CA GLY A 455 13.11 1.03 -0.16
C GLY A 455 12.36 1.70 -1.30
N LEU A 456 11.60 0.91 -2.07
CA LEU A 456 10.81 1.41 -3.18
C LEU A 456 9.51 2.06 -2.70
N SER A 457 9.10 3.13 -3.39
CA SER A 457 7.80 3.76 -3.22
C SER A 457 7.03 3.79 -4.53
N ARG A 458 5.69 3.70 -4.44
CA ARG A 458 4.79 4.07 -5.54
C ARG A 458 4.17 5.42 -5.25
N THR A 459 4.34 6.35 -6.19
CA THR A 459 3.99 7.77 -5.97
C THR A 459 3.06 8.31 -7.06
N ALA A 460 2.15 9.20 -6.70
CA ALA A 460 1.28 9.95 -7.62
C ALA A 460 0.96 11.35 -7.07
N SER A 461 0.45 12.23 -7.92
CA SER A 461 -0.30 13.42 -7.48
C SER A 461 -1.79 13.08 -7.45
N VAL A 462 -2.44 13.27 -6.30
CA VAL A 462 -3.82 12.80 -6.09
C VAL A 462 -4.71 13.95 -5.61
N LEU A 463 -5.77 14.24 -6.35
CA LEU A 463 -6.89 15.06 -5.86
C LEU A 463 -8.05 14.15 -5.46
N THR A 464 -8.36 14.12 -4.17
CA THR A 464 -9.53 13.40 -3.64
C THR A 464 -10.66 14.34 -3.32
N ILE A 465 -11.89 13.94 -3.66
CA ILE A 465 -13.10 14.69 -3.31
C ILE A 465 -14.04 13.83 -2.46
N TYR A 466 -14.23 14.27 -1.21
CA TYR A 466 -15.22 13.72 -0.30
C TYR A 466 -16.54 14.43 -0.51
N ARG A 467 -17.44 13.78 -1.26
CA ARG A 467 -18.77 14.30 -1.56
C ARG A 467 -19.60 14.33 -0.29
N LYS A 468 -20.29 15.45 -0.02
CA LYS A 468 -21.10 15.67 1.19
C LYS A 468 -20.30 15.29 2.45
N VAL A 469 -19.27 16.07 2.76
CA VAL A 469 -18.20 15.68 3.70
C VAL A 469 -18.71 15.20 5.07
N SER A 470 -19.77 15.80 5.59
CA SER A 470 -20.40 15.41 6.86
C SER A 470 -20.95 13.99 6.88
N SER A 471 -21.33 13.45 5.71
CA SER A 471 -21.76 12.07 5.55
C SER A 471 -20.56 11.16 5.24
N SER A 472 -19.71 11.54 4.29
CA SER A 472 -18.61 10.69 3.83
C SER A 472 -17.51 10.48 4.88
N LEU A 473 -17.32 11.44 5.78
CA LEU A 473 -16.39 11.39 6.92
C LEU A 473 -17.11 11.26 8.28
N LYS A 474 -18.34 10.74 8.29
CA LYS A 474 -19.09 10.53 9.54
C LYS A 474 -18.38 9.57 10.49
N LYS A 475 -17.84 8.46 9.97
CA LYS A 475 -17.22 7.38 10.75
C LYS A 475 -15.93 6.89 10.11
N MET A 476 -14.87 6.83 10.91
CA MET A 476 -13.63 6.17 10.53
C MET A 476 -13.81 4.64 10.62
N PRO A 477 -13.47 3.87 9.58
CA PRO A 477 -13.62 2.41 9.60
C PRO A 477 -12.79 1.74 10.71
N ILE A 478 -13.36 0.72 11.37
CA ILE A 478 -12.74 0.05 12.53
C ILE A 478 -11.38 -0.59 12.21
N LEU A 479 -11.12 -0.89 10.94
CA LEU A 479 -9.83 -1.45 10.48
C LEU A 479 -8.64 -0.51 10.76
N TYR A 480 -8.88 0.79 10.99
CA TYR A 480 -7.85 1.79 11.32
C TYR A 480 -7.56 1.90 12.82
N LYS A 481 -8.23 1.11 13.68
CA LYS A 481 -7.96 1.05 15.12
C LYS A 481 -6.47 0.82 15.40
N GLN A 482 -5.89 1.56 16.33
CA GLN A 482 -4.51 1.36 16.80
C GLN A 482 -4.49 0.85 18.24
N GLY A 483 -3.98 -0.37 18.44
CA GLY A 483 -3.93 -1.01 19.75
C GLY A 483 -5.31 -1.10 20.42
N GLU A 484 -5.44 -0.50 21.60
CA GLU A 484 -6.68 -0.45 22.38
C GLU A 484 -7.54 0.79 22.09
N TYR A 485 -7.00 1.83 21.47
CA TYR A 485 -7.73 3.06 21.18
C TYR A 485 -8.81 2.82 20.14
N SER A 486 -10.05 3.21 20.43
CA SER A 486 -11.11 3.20 19.41
C SER A 486 -10.81 4.24 18.32
N THR A 487 -11.38 4.05 17.13
CA THR A 487 -11.28 5.01 16.03
C THR A 487 -11.83 6.39 16.41
N GLU A 488 -12.84 6.44 17.26
CA GLU A 488 -13.42 7.67 17.80
C GLU A 488 -12.46 8.37 18.77
N ALA A 489 -11.81 7.61 19.66
CA ALA A 489 -10.80 8.18 20.57
C ALA A 489 -9.59 8.71 19.81
N MET A 490 -9.15 8.01 18.76
CA MET A 490 -8.08 8.48 17.87
C MET A 490 -8.45 9.81 17.20
N ARG A 491 -9.68 9.93 16.68
CA ARG A 491 -10.17 11.17 16.05
C ARG A 491 -10.19 12.35 17.03
N GLU A 492 -10.75 12.15 18.22
CA GLU A 492 -10.82 13.23 19.22
C GLU A 492 -9.44 13.65 19.70
N GLU A 493 -8.52 12.70 19.89
CA GLU A 493 -7.14 13.02 20.26
C GLU A 493 -6.42 13.80 19.16
N TYR A 494 -6.52 13.35 17.91
CA TYR A 494 -5.88 14.03 16.79
C TYR A 494 -6.48 15.43 16.55
N LYS A 495 -7.80 15.57 16.66
CA LYS A 495 -8.49 16.87 16.64
C LYS A 495 -7.96 17.82 17.71
N ARG A 496 -7.75 17.33 18.94
CA ARG A 496 -7.14 18.12 20.03
C ARG A 496 -5.73 18.58 19.67
N GLN A 497 -4.92 17.72 19.07
CA GLN A 497 -3.57 18.07 18.58
C GLN A 497 -3.60 19.10 17.45
N LEU A 498 -4.59 19.04 16.56
CA LEU A 498 -4.74 20.02 15.48
C LEU A 498 -5.25 21.39 15.97
N LEU A 499 -5.82 21.47 17.17
CA LEU A 499 -6.38 22.71 17.73
C LEU A 499 -5.53 23.35 18.83
N ARG A 500 -4.44 22.72 19.28
CA ARG A 500 -3.54 23.29 20.29
C ARG A 500 -2.80 24.53 19.77
N TYR A 501 -2.32 25.38 20.69
CA TYR A 501 -1.58 26.61 20.39
C TYR A 501 -0.06 26.45 20.54
N ASP A 502 0.40 25.31 21.01
CA ASP A 502 1.79 25.00 21.33
C ASP A 502 2.30 23.80 20.51
N HIS A 503 3.57 23.44 20.65
CA HIS A 503 4.12 22.26 20.00
C HIS A 503 5.10 21.52 20.92
N ASP A 504 5.23 20.22 20.68
CA ASP A 504 6.31 19.36 21.13
C ASP A 504 7.15 18.95 19.90
N GLY A 505 8.47 18.98 20.01
CA GLY A 505 9.36 18.75 18.87
C GLY A 505 9.48 19.94 17.92
N SER A 506 9.63 19.69 16.61
CA SER A 506 9.94 20.75 15.62
C SER A 506 8.77 21.68 15.28
N TYR A 507 7.54 21.17 15.26
CA TYR A 507 6.31 21.95 15.07
C TYR A 507 5.08 21.08 15.39
N SER A 508 3.92 21.71 15.58
CA SER A 508 2.62 21.05 15.53
C SER A 508 1.72 21.75 14.50
N TYR A 509 0.80 21.02 13.87
CA TYR A 509 -0.13 21.66 12.92
C TYR A 509 -1.09 22.65 13.60
N GLY A 510 -1.42 22.40 14.87
CA GLY A 510 -2.21 23.33 15.67
C GLY A 510 -1.49 24.66 15.87
N GLU A 511 -0.25 24.63 16.35
CA GLU A 511 0.53 25.84 16.57
C GLU A 511 0.73 26.65 15.27
N ARG A 512 1.09 25.98 14.16
CA ARG A 512 1.20 26.60 12.84
C ARG A 512 -0.09 27.30 12.39
N THR A 513 -1.25 26.79 12.81
CA THR A 513 -2.56 27.34 12.45
C THR A 513 -3.02 28.44 13.42
N ARG A 514 -2.71 28.31 14.71
CA ARG A 514 -3.36 29.08 15.79
C ARG A 514 -2.51 30.22 16.36
N SER A 515 -1.19 30.14 16.26
CA SER A 515 -0.28 31.05 16.99
C SER A 515 1.03 31.36 16.29
N TYR A 516 1.57 30.48 15.44
CA TYR A 516 2.89 30.65 14.82
C TYR A 516 3.07 32.00 14.10
N PHE A 517 2.06 32.42 13.34
CA PHE A 517 2.07 33.69 12.60
C PHE A 517 1.61 34.89 13.45
N GLY A 518 1.53 34.74 14.77
CA GLY A 518 1.12 35.78 15.72
C GLY A 518 -0.38 35.96 15.88
N PHE A 519 -1.22 35.14 15.23
CA PHE A 519 -2.67 35.20 15.33
C PHE A 519 -3.35 33.85 15.03
N ASP A 520 -4.63 33.75 15.40
CA ASP A 520 -5.47 32.57 15.19
C ASP A 520 -6.13 32.60 13.79
N GLN A 521 -5.57 31.86 12.85
CA GLN A 521 -6.04 31.85 11.45
C GLN A 521 -7.45 31.27 11.30
N LEU A 522 -7.90 30.37 12.20
CA LEU A 522 -9.27 29.82 12.15
C LEU A 522 -10.30 30.89 12.51
N LYS A 523 -10.04 31.65 13.59
CA LYS A 523 -10.91 32.76 13.99
C LYS A 523 -10.96 33.84 12.93
N GLU A 524 -9.80 34.21 12.38
CA GLU A 524 -9.74 35.23 11.33
C GLU A 524 -10.45 34.76 10.06
N THR A 525 -10.33 33.49 9.69
CA THR A 525 -11.08 32.89 8.56
C THR A 525 -12.60 33.03 8.73
N ILE A 526 -13.14 32.73 9.92
CA ILE A 526 -14.58 32.89 10.20
C ILE A 526 -15.00 34.36 10.04
N LYS A 527 -14.22 35.29 10.60
CA LYS A 527 -14.49 36.73 10.51
C LYS A 527 -14.49 37.21 9.06
N ILE A 528 -13.47 36.85 8.29
CA ILE A 528 -13.31 37.28 6.89
C ILE A 528 -14.40 36.71 5.99
N LEU A 529 -14.74 35.42 6.12
CA LEU A 529 -15.81 34.82 5.33
C LEU A 529 -17.19 35.40 5.68
N ASN A 530 -17.42 35.80 6.94
CA ASN A 530 -18.65 36.52 7.30
C ASN A 530 -18.75 37.90 6.64
N GLN A 531 -17.62 38.59 6.47
CA GLN A 531 -17.56 39.91 5.83
C GLN A 531 -17.70 39.82 4.31
N ASN A 532 -17.08 38.84 3.66
CA ASN A 532 -17.13 38.67 2.22
C ASN A 532 -17.20 37.19 1.83
N LYS A 533 -18.43 36.73 1.54
CA LYS A 533 -18.72 35.34 1.15
C LYS A 533 -18.38 35.01 -0.31
N LYS A 534 -18.05 36.00 -1.15
CA LYS A 534 -17.82 35.81 -2.59
C LYS A 534 -16.40 35.35 -2.94
N LYS A 535 -15.43 35.60 -2.06
CA LYS A 535 -14.02 35.24 -2.26
C LYS A 535 -13.65 34.09 -1.31
N ALA A 536 -12.84 33.17 -1.80
CA ALA A 536 -12.19 32.17 -0.98
C ALA A 536 -11.17 32.82 -0.06
N THR A 537 -10.87 32.16 1.06
CA THR A 537 -9.83 32.55 2.00
C THR A 537 -8.86 31.39 2.23
N ILE A 538 -7.62 31.72 2.58
CA ILE A 538 -6.53 30.75 2.77
C ILE A 538 -6.01 30.75 4.21
N ILE A 539 -5.62 29.57 4.69
CA ILE A 539 -4.82 29.32 5.89
C ILE A 539 -3.47 28.75 5.45
N GLN A 540 -2.39 29.20 6.08
CA GLN A 540 -1.02 28.77 5.81
C GLN A 540 -0.40 28.10 7.05
N ARG A 541 0.35 27.02 6.83
CA ARG A 541 1.15 26.35 7.85
C ARG A 541 2.63 26.28 7.50
N PHE A 542 2.93 26.27 6.20
CA PHE A 542 4.30 26.30 5.68
C PHE A 542 4.78 27.74 5.55
N ASP A 543 5.88 28.08 6.20
CA ASP A 543 6.53 29.39 6.16
C ASP A 543 7.78 29.34 5.26
N PRO A 544 7.73 29.92 4.04
CA PRO A 544 8.88 29.91 3.13
C PRO A 544 10.17 30.52 3.69
N ILE A 545 10.09 31.39 4.71
CA ILE A 545 11.24 32.05 5.31
C ILE A 545 11.96 31.12 6.28
N ASN A 546 11.22 30.39 7.11
CA ASN A 546 11.78 29.58 8.18
C ASN A 546 11.88 28.10 7.80
N ASP A 547 10.90 27.59 7.06
CA ASP A 547 10.95 26.25 6.48
C ASP A 547 11.92 26.25 5.29
N MET A 548 12.26 25.06 4.77
CA MET A 548 13.31 24.85 3.74
C MET A 548 14.66 25.51 4.08
N THR A 549 15.08 25.44 5.34
CA THR A 549 16.36 26.00 5.81
C THR A 549 17.42 24.92 5.94
N ILE A 550 18.66 25.28 5.61
CA ILE A 550 19.84 24.43 5.71
C ILE A 550 20.74 25.04 6.79
N SER A 551 21.13 24.22 7.77
CA SER A 551 22.12 24.57 8.78
C SER A 551 23.25 23.55 8.77
N VAL A 552 24.33 23.84 9.49
CA VAL A 552 25.42 22.89 9.71
C VAL A 552 25.39 22.48 11.16
N ASP A 553 25.30 21.18 11.40
CA ASP A 553 25.37 20.62 12.74
C ASP A 553 26.77 20.88 13.33
N PRO A 554 26.88 21.54 14.50
CA PRO A 554 28.16 21.99 15.02
C PRO A 554 29.09 20.84 15.40
N ASP A 555 28.53 19.69 15.79
CA ASP A 555 29.28 18.54 16.30
C ASP A 555 29.73 17.63 15.16
N THR A 556 28.82 17.32 14.22
CA THR A 556 29.07 16.38 13.13
C THR A 556 29.59 17.06 11.85
N LYS A 557 29.50 18.39 11.77
CA LYS A 557 29.76 19.21 10.57
C LYS A 557 28.93 18.83 9.35
N LYS A 558 27.87 18.03 9.52
CA LYS A 558 26.97 17.63 8.44
C LYS A 558 25.90 18.69 8.22
N GLU A 559 25.47 18.83 6.97
CA GLU A 559 24.29 19.65 6.66
C GLU A 559 23.06 19.04 7.34
N LYS A 560 22.30 19.91 8.02
CA LYS A 560 21.03 19.60 8.65
C LYS A 560 19.93 20.39 7.96
N PHE A 561 18.84 19.70 7.68
CA PHE A 561 17.69 20.26 6.98
C PHE A 561 16.51 20.37 7.93
N THR A 562 15.69 21.40 7.77
CA THR A 562 14.46 21.56 8.55
C THR A 562 13.48 20.39 8.36
N HIS A 563 12.72 20.09 9.42
CA HIS A 563 11.53 19.25 9.34
C HIS A 563 10.34 20.13 8.99
N ASP A 564 9.95 20.17 7.71
CA ASP A 564 8.90 21.08 7.25
C ASP A 564 7.49 20.46 7.40
N PRO A 565 6.42 21.26 7.56
CA PRO A 565 5.01 20.81 7.54
C PRO A 565 4.62 20.07 6.26
N CYS A 566 3.97 18.90 6.37
CA CYS A 566 3.40 18.19 5.21
C CYS A 566 2.00 18.70 4.83
N LEU A 567 1.13 18.96 5.81
CA LEU A 567 -0.10 19.72 5.63
C LEU A 567 0.25 21.21 5.56
N THR A 568 -0.03 21.87 4.44
CA THR A 568 0.60 23.18 4.15
C THR A 568 -0.38 24.31 4.05
N HIS A 569 -1.50 24.11 3.36
CA HIS A 569 -2.50 25.15 3.13
C HIS A 569 -3.91 24.57 3.20
N ASP A 570 -4.87 25.39 3.60
CA ASP A 570 -6.30 25.11 3.43
C ASP A 570 -6.96 26.33 2.79
N ILE A 571 -7.86 26.09 1.85
CA ILE A 571 -8.64 27.13 1.20
C ILE A 571 -10.11 26.86 1.49
N PHE A 572 -10.83 27.86 1.97
CA PHE A 572 -12.26 27.77 2.28
C PHE A 572 -13.05 28.73 1.40
N PHE A 573 -14.18 28.27 0.87
CA PHE A 573 -15.05 29.09 0.02
C PHE A 573 -16.52 28.73 0.24
N ILE A 574 -17.39 29.71 0.02
CA ILE A 574 -18.83 29.59 0.25
C ILE A 574 -19.55 29.65 -1.08
N LYS A 575 -20.46 28.70 -1.29
CA LYS A 575 -21.33 28.69 -2.46
C LYS A 575 -22.72 28.19 -2.08
N ASN A 576 -23.75 28.91 -2.50
CA ASN A 576 -25.15 28.55 -2.23
C ASN A 576 -25.38 28.24 -0.72
N ASN A 577 -24.88 29.12 0.15
CA ASN A 577 -24.93 29.00 1.61
C ASN A 577 -24.34 27.68 2.17
N THR A 578 -23.37 27.12 1.46
CA THR A 578 -22.68 25.87 1.79
C THR A 578 -21.18 26.13 1.82
N LEU A 579 -20.50 25.64 2.86
CA LEU A 579 -19.04 25.75 3.00
C LEU A 579 -18.35 24.59 2.30
N TYR A 580 -17.35 24.89 1.49
CA TYR A 580 -16.47 23.94 0.83
C TYR A 580 -15.03 24.19 1.29
N SER A 581 -14.18 23.17 1.20
CA SER A 581 -12.76 23.32 1.51
C SER A 581 -11.85 22.61 0.51
N PHE A 582 -10.65 23.14 0.32
CA PHE A 582 -9.58 22.56 -0.47
C PHE A 582 -8.29 22.54 0.35
N HIS A 583 -7.88 21.35 0.76
CA HIS A 583 -6.71 21.11 1.60
C HIS A 583 -5.52 20.67 0.76
N ILE A 584 -4.34 21.21 1.03
CA ILE A 584 -3.12 20.93 0.27
C ILE A 584 -2.10 20.23 1.17
N VAL A 585 -1.65 19.07 0.71
CA VAL A 585 -0.63 18.23 1.37
C VAL A 585 0.52 18.00 0.40
N ARG A 586 1.68 18.59 0.70
CA ARG A 586 2.85 18.51 -0.21
C ARG A 586 3.46 17.10 -0.30
N ALA A 587 3.30 16.29 0.75
CA ALA A 587 3.72 14.90 0.80
C ALA A 587 2.84 14.12 1.78
N HIS A 588 2.28 13.01 1.32
CA HIS A 588 1.23 12.29 2.04
C HIS A 588 1.50 10.79 2.02
N ASN A 589 1.73 10.23 3.20
CA ASN A 589 1.73 8.77 3.40
C ASN A 589 0.28 8.29 3.33
N ILE A 590 -0.09 7.68 2.20
CA ILE A 590 -1.47 7.32 1.94
C ILE A 590 -1.92 6.16 2.83
N VAL A 591 -1.04 5.24 3.19
CA VAL A 591 -1.46 4.03 3.91
C VAL A 591 -1.69 4.30 5.39
N ASN A 592 -0.80 5.05 6.02
CA ASN A 592 -0.74 5.20 7.47
C ASN A 592 -1.26 6.55 7.97
N ALA A 593 -0.78 7.67 7.40
CA ALA A 593 -1.11 9.01 7.91
C ALA A 593 -2.43 9.57 7.34
N TYR A 594 -2.79 9.16 6.13
CA TYR A 594 -3.95 9.70 5.41
C TYR A 594 -5.27 9.60 6.19
N PRO A 595 -5.64 8.47 6.82
CA PRO A 595 -6.89 8.42 7.56
C PRO A 595 -6.97 9.48 8.66
N GLU A 596 -5.97 9.57 9.53
CA GLU A 596 -5.96 10.55 10.63
C GLU A 596 -5.96 11.99 10.10
N ASN A 597 -5.17 12.28 9.07
CA ASN A 597 -5.13 13.60 8.44
C ASN A 597 -6.50 14.02 7.89
N ILE A 598 -7.18 13.14 7.14
CA ILE A 598 -8.47 13.45 6.50
C ILE A 598 -9.55 13.71 7.55
N PHE A 599 -9.68 12.83 8.55
CA PHE A 599 -10.66 13.02 9.61
C PHE A 599 -10.30 14.22 10.50
N GLY A 600 -9.01 14.43 10.80
CA GLY A 600 -8.54 15.58 11.56
C GLY A 600 -8.83 16.92 10.88
N LEU A 601 -8.53 17.06 9.59
CA LEU A 601 -8.84 18.26 8.81
C LEU A 601 -10.35 18.58 8.84
N HIS A 602 -11.19 17.55 8.72
CA HIS A 602 -12.64 17.69 8.83
C HIS A 602 -13.09 18.10 10.24
N ASP A 603 -12.67 17.35 11.26
CA ASP A 603 -13.17 17.48 12.63
C ASP A 603 -12.64 18.73 13.34
N ALA A 604 -11.40 19.15 13.04
CA ALA A 604 -10.75 20.29 13.67
C ALA A 604 -10.96 21.59 12.90
N TYR A 605 -10.75 21.60 11.58
CA TYR A 605 -10.69 22.86 10.81
C TYR A 605 -12.00 23.14 10.08
N PHE A 606 -12.43 22.21 9.22
CA PHE A 606 -13.68 22.37 8.47
C PHE A 606 -14.87 22.58 9.40
N SER A 607 -15.04 21.71 10.40
CA SER A 607 -16.16 21.77 11.35
C SER A 607 -16.13 23.04 12.21
N SER A 608 -14.96 23.50 12.65
CA SER A 608 -14.84 24.75 13.41
C SER A 608 -15.31 25.97 12.60
N ILE A 609 -14.88 26.07 11.34
CA ILE A 609 -15.27 27.18 10.46
C ILE A 609 -16.74 27.07 10.07
N GLN A 610 -17.22 25.86 9.72
CA GLN A 610 -18.62 25.62 9.40
C GLN A 610 -19.54 26.07 10.53
N ASN A 611 -19.24 25.63 11.76
CA ASN A 611 -20.04 25.95 12.94
C ASN A 611 -19.97 27.44 13.26
N GLY A 612 -18.79 28.06 13.15
CA GLY A 612 -18.61 29.50 13.36
C GLY A 612 -19.36 30.38 12.36
N LEU A 613 -19.66 29.85 11.17
CA LEU A 613 -20.42 30.56 10.12
C LEU A 613 -21.92 30.16 10.07
N GLY A 614 -22.32 29.08 10.75
CA GLY A 614 -23.69 28.56 10.70
C GLY A 614 -24.10 28.04 9.31
N LEU A 615 -23.17 27.46 8.53
CA LEU A 615 -23.40 27.02 7.14
C LEU A 615 -23.62 25.51 7.02
N LYS A 616 -24.18 25.09 5.87
CA LYS A 616 -24.25 23.67 5.48
C LYS A 616 -22.86 23.15 5.08
N SER A 617 -22.61 21.86 5.27
CA SER A 617 -21.39 21.19 4.79
C SER A 617 -21.50 20.87 3.30
N GLY A 618 -20.51 21.29 2.52
CA GLY A 618 -20.33 20.92 1.12
C GLY A 618 -19.36 19.77 0.94
N ASP A 619 -18.61 19.84 -0.16
CA ASP A 619 -17.56 18.89 -0.47
C ASP A 619 -16.21 19.33 0.11
N MET A 620 -15.39 18.34 0.46
CA MET A 620 -14.01 18.54 0.91
C MET A 620 -13.04 17.96 -0.12
N TYR A 621 -12.19 18.82 -0.65
CA TYR A 621 -11.15 18.48 -1.61
C TYR A 621 -9.81 18.35 -0.88
N VAL A 622 -9.02 17.34 -1.23
CA VAL A 622 -7.67 17.17 -0.68
C VAL A 622 -6.69 16.85 -1.81
N LEU A 623 -5.76 17.76 -2.05
CA LEU A 623 -4.65 17.60 -3.00
C LEU A 623 -3.43 17.05 -2.26
N SER A 624 -3.15 15.76 -2.46
CA SER A 624 -1.95 15.09 -1.99
C SER A 624 -0.93 15.07 -3.13
N ASN A 625 -0.07 16.09 -3.20
CA ASN A 625 0.79 16.31 -4.38
C ASN A 625 1.86 15.22 -4.56
N ARG A 626 2.40 14.72 -3.44
CA ARG A 626 3.23 13.52 -3.38
C ARG A 626 2.55 12.48 -2.50
N ALA A 627 1.55 11.81 -3.05
CA ALA A 627 0.88 10.69 -2.42
C ALA A 627 1.71 9.42 -2.61
N ASN A 628 2.19 8.79 -1.53
CA ASN A 628 3.07 7.63 -1.62
C ASN A 628 2.54 6.39 -0.87
N ILE A 629 2.95 5.23 -1.39
CA ILE A 629 2.88 3.91 -0.76
C ILE A 629 4.31 3.38 -0.68
N LEU A 630 4.83 3.20 0.54
CA LEU A 630 6.16 2.61 0.77
C LEU A 630 6.05 1.09 0.66
N LEU A 631 6.57 0.51 -0.43
CA LEU A 631 6.35 -0.91 -0.73
C LEU A 631 6.96 -1.82 0.34
N LEU A 632 8.11 -1.46 0.91
CA LEU A 632 8.78 -2.27 1.93
C LEU A 632 7.99 -2.35 3.24
N THR A 633 7.35 -1.25 3.66
CA THR A 633 6.73 -1.14 4.99
C THR A 633 5.20 -1.17 4.97
N GLU A 634 4.57 -0.92 3.82
CA GLU A 634 3.13 -0.63 3.76
C GLU A 634 2.35 -1.52 2.82
N GLU A 635 3.01 -2.27 1.93
CA GLU A 635 2.35 -3.12 0.93
C GLU A 635 1.31 -4.07 1.56
N GLN A 636 1.65 -4.68 2.71
CA GLN A 636 0.73 -5.59 3.39
C GLN A 636 -0.52 -4.87 3.91
N ARG A 637 -0.35 -3.69 4.51
CA ARG A 637 -1.48 -2.87 5.00
C ARG A 637 -2.31 -2.36 3.83
N THR A 638 -1.68 -1.98 2.71
CA THR A 638 -2.38 -1.64 1.46
C THR A 638 -3.27 -2.78 0.99
N LYS A 639 -2.72 -4.00 0.88
CA LYS A 639 -3.50 -5.19 0.45
C LYS A 639 -4.66 -5.48 1.39
N LYS A 640 -4.45 -5.36 2.71
CA LYS A 640 -5.51 -5.49 3.70
C LYS A 640 -6.64 -4.48 3.44
N ILE A 641 -6.33 -3.18 3.32
CA ILE A 641 -7.34 -2.14 3.06
C ILE A 641 -8.09 -2.42 1.74
N LEU A 642 -7.39 -2.84 0.69
CA LEU A 642 -8.01 -3.16 -0.61
C LEU A 642 -8.97 -4.35 -0.53
N SER A 643 -8.72 -5.31 0.36
CA SER A 643 -9.60 -6.47 0.57
C SER A 643 -10.86 -6.18 1.39
N GLU A 644 -10.92 -5.02 2.06
CA GLU A 644 -12.05 -4.68 2.93
C GLU A 644 -13.28 -4.31 2.09
N PRO A 645 -14.47 -4.84 2.40
CA PRO A 645 -15.68 -4.51 1.67
C PRO A 645 -16.00 -3.02 1.84
N SER A 646 -16.22 -2.31 0.73
CA SER A 646 -16.71 -0.92 0.72
C SER A 646 -18.13 -0.88 0.18
N LYS A 647 -18.93 0.06 0.69
CA LYS A 647 -20.21 0.41 0.08
C LYS A 647 -19.94 0.94 -1.34
N PRO A 648 -20.66 0.46 -2.38
CA PRO A 648 -20.58 1.06 -3.71
C PRO A 648 -20.89 2.56 -3.67
N VAL A 649 -20.21 3.34 -4.53
CA VAL A 649 -20.49 4.77 -4.70
C VAL A 649 -21.94 4.95 -5.14
N GLY A 650 -22.71 5.72 -4.37
CA GLY A 650 -24.07 6.09 -4.76
C GLY A 650 -24.09 7.12 -5.89
N GLU A 651 -25.26 7.61 -6.26
CA GLU A 651 -25.34 8.81 -7.11
C GLU A 651 -24.69 10.00 -6.38
N ILE A 652 -23.63 10.54 -6.99
CA ILE A 652 -22.86 11.65 -6.45
C ILE A 652 -23.10 12.92 -7.26
N ASP A 653 -23.41 14.00 -6.56
CA ASP A 653 -23.46 15.34 -7.14
C ASP A 653 -22.04 15.82 -7.40
N LYS A 654 -21.72 16.11 -8.68
CA LYS A 654 -20.41 16.59 -9.12
C LYS A 654 -20.42 18.08 -9.50
N SER A 655 -21.52 18.79 -9.24
CA SER A 655 -21.71 20.20 -9.63
C SER A 655 -20.64 21.14 -9.06
N SER A 656 -20.05 20.80 -7.92
CA SER A 656 -19.00 21.59 -7.27
C SER A 656 -17.62 21.47 -7.95
N GLY A 657 -17.42 20.51 -8.86
CA GLY A 657 -16.15 20.21 -9.54
C GLY A 657 -15.46 18.93 -9.04
N PRO A 658 -14.20 18.66 -9.44
CA PRO A 658 -13.35 19.53 -10.23
C PRO A 658 -13.72 19.46 -11.72
N ILE A 659 -13.76 20.61 -12.40
CA ILE A 659 -13.97 20.67 -13.85
C ILE A 659 -12.63 20.65 -14.58
N LYS A 660 -12.49 19.78 -15.60
CA LYS A 660 -11.32 19.78 -16.47
C LYS A 660 -11.44 20.90 -17.51
N LEU A 661 -10.56 21.88 -17.43
CA LEU A 661 -10.40 22.93 -18.43
C LEU A 661 -9.73 22.28 -19.66
N ASN A 662 -10.25 22.56 -20.86
CA ASN A 662 -9.86 22.07 -22.21
C ASN A 662 -10.91 21.19 -22.94
N ASP A 663 -11.93 20.65 -22.27
CA ASP A 663 -12.95 19.77 -22.90
C ASP A 663 -14.22 20.53 -23.34
N ASN A 664 -14.08 21.64 -24.08
CA ASN A 664 -15.13 22.62 -24.43
C ASN A 664 -15.63 23.44 -23.23
N ILE A 665 -15.11 24.66 -23.11
CA ILE A 665 -15.42 25.68 -22.07
C ILE A 665 -16.88 26.19 -22.16
N LEU A 666 -17.68 25.69 -23.11
CA LEU A 666 -18.88 26.35 -23.63
C LEU A 666 -20.14 26.31 -22.74
N ASP A 667 -20.15 25.61 -21.60
CA ASP A 667 -21.27 25.66 -20.65
C ASP A 667 -20.80 25.43 -19.20
N LEU A 668 -19.73 26.12 -18.78
CA LEU A 668 -19.41 26.15 -17.34
C LEU A 668 -20.57 26.84 -16.64
N ASP A 669 -21.51 26.12 -16.05
CA ASP A 669 -22.49 26.74 -15.15
C ASP A 669 -21.74 27.51 -14.06
N ASN A 670 -22.31 28.61 -13.55
CA ASN A 670 -21.73 29.40 -12.46
C ASN A 670 -21.58 28.60 -11.13
N ASN A 671 -21.71 27.26 -11.15
CA ASN A 671 -21.91 26.37 -10.03
C ASN A 671 -20.69 25.53 -9.58
N SER A 672 -19.58 25.44 -10.33
CA SER A 672 -18.34 24.80 -9.84
C SER A 672 -17.45 25.71 -8.98
N GLY A 673 -16.81 25.11 -7.97
CA GLY A 673 -15.85 25.78 -7.08
C GLY A 673 -14.39 25.41 -7.34
N VAL A 674 -14.15 24.32 -8.09
CA VAL A 674 -12.80 23.84 -8.42
C VAL A 674 -12.72 23.51 -9.91
N ALA A 675 -11.66 23.97 -10.56
CA ALA A 675 -11.30 23.58 -11.92
C ALA A 675 -9.81 23.20 -11.99
N TYR A 676 -9.42 22.49 -13.05
CA TYR A 676 -8.03 22.08 -13.25
C TYR A 676 -7.70 21.84 -14.72
N PHE A 677 -6.43 21.87 -15.07
CA PHE A 677 -5.91 21.22 -16.27
C PHE A 677 -4.54 20.60 -16.00
N ILE A 678 -4.15 19.67 -16.86
CA ILE A 678 -2.84 19.04 -16.86
C ILE A 678 -2.30 19.11 -18.28
N LYS A 679 -1.04 19.53 -18.43
CA LYS A 679 -0.39 19.70 -19.73
C LYS A 679 1.11 19.43 -19.62
N GLU A 680 1.74 19.07 -20.73
CA GLU A 680 3.20 19.06 -20.80
C GLU A 680 3.77 20.45 -20.53
N ALA A 681 4.78 20.53 -19.66
CA ALA A 681 5.41 21.79 -19.33
C ALA A 681 6.28 22.29 -20.49
N GLN A 682 6.24 23.60 -20.73
CA GLN A 682 6.95 24.28 -21.79
C GLN A 682 8.15 25.04 -21.23
N LYS A 683 9.23 25.06 -21.99
CA LYS A 683 10.43 25.82 -21.62
C LYS A 683 10.19 27.31 -21.85
N ILE A 684 10.29 28.11 -20.78
CA ILE A 684 10.18 29.58 -20.84
C ILE A 684 11.47 30.17 -20.28
N ASP A 685 12.35 30.60 -21.18
CA ASP A 685 13.67 31.12 -20.81
C ASP A 685 13.63 32.59 -20.37
N LYS A 686 12.72 33.38 -20.94
CA LYS A 686 12.53 34.80 -20.61
C LYS A 686 11.57 34.92 -19.43
N ARG A 687 11.97 35.66 -18.39
CA ARG A 687 11.10 35.98 -17.25
C ARG A 687 9.86 36.76 -17.73
N PRO A 688 8.62 36.29 -17.50
CA PRO A 688 7.43 37.06 -17.79
C PRO A 688 7.31 38.25 -16.83
N GLU A 689 6.66 39.32 -17.28
CA GLU A 689 6.28 40.44 -16.40
C GLU A 689 5.10 39.99 -15.55
N SER A 690 5.32 39.82 -14.24
CA SER A 690 4.30 39.32 -13.33
C SER A 690 4.57 39.75 -11.89
N LYS A 691 3.55 40.28 -11.23
CA LYS A 691 3.58 40.63 -9.80
C LYS A 691 3.80 39.39 -8.92
N ILE A 692 3.36 38.22 -9.38
CA ILE A 692 3.59 36.94 -8.70
C ILE A 692 5.08 36.67 -8.61
N LEU A 693 5.79 36.80 -9.74
CA LEU A 693 7.24 36.59 -9.76
C LEU A 693 7.98 37.65 -8.95
N ASP A 694 7.56 38.92 -9.03
CA ASP A 694 8.14 39.98 -8.19
C ASP A 694 8.01 39.64 -6.70
N ARG A 695 6.84 39.13 -6.28
CA ARG A 695 6.58 38.71 -4.90
C ARG A 695 7.41 37.50 -4.49
N LEU A 696 7.55 36.48 -5.35
CA LEU A 696 8.33 35.28 -5.05
C LEU A 696 9.86 35.54 -5.04
N GLU A 697 10.34 36.47 -5.84
CA GLU A 697 11.76 36.86 -5.88
C GLU A 697 12.14 37.80 -4.72
N ASN A 698 11.16 38.44 -4.10
CA ASN A 698 11.34 39.33 -2.95
C ASN A 698 10.29 39.06 -1.85
N TYR A 699 10.18 37.81 -1.41
CA TYR A 699 9.28 37.40 -0.35
C TYR A 699 9.90 37.80 0.99
N GLU A 700 9.52 38.99 1.47
CA GLU A 700 10.03 39.58 2.71
C GLU A 700 11.55 39.74 2.71
N GLY A 701 12.11 40.18 1.58
CA GLY A 701 13.56 40.33 1.40
C GLY A 701 14.28 39.05 0.98
N ILE A 702 13.56 37.93 0.79
CA ILE A 702 14.13 36.63 0.44
C ILE A 702 13.62 36.19 -0.93
N ASN A 703 14.54 35.81 -1.81
CA ASN A 703 14.19 35.11 -3.04
C ASN A 703 13.87 33.64 -2.74
N ILE A 704 12.58 33.34 -2.55
CA ILE A 704 12.15 31.98 -2.17
C ILE A 704 12.22 30.99 -3.33
N ILE A 705 12.30 31.46 -4.58
CA ILE A 705 12.55 30.61 -5.76
C ILE A 705 13.97 30.02 -5.65
N GLU A 706 14.98 30.88 -5.51
CA GLU A 706 16.39 30.45 -5.40
C GLU A 706 16.63 29.63 -4.13
N LYS A 707 16.00 30.02 -3.01
CA LYS A 707 16.07 29.26 -1.75
C LYS A 707 15.53 27.84 -1.92
N ALA A 708 14.37 27.68 -2.54
CA ALA A 708 13.74 26.38 -2.74
C ALA A 708 14.56 25.47 -3.68
N ILE A 709 15.10 26.01 -4.77
CA ILE A 709 15.93 25.24 -5.70
C ILE A 709 17.25 24.83 -5.04
N THR A 710 17.90 25.74 -4.31
CA THR A 710 19.14 25.44 -3.56
C THR A 710 18.92 24.37 -2.51
N TYR A 711 17.78 24.44 -1.81
CA TYR A 711 17.39 23.43 -0.82
C TYR A 711 17.28 22.04 -1.45
N LEU A 712 16.66 21.92 -2.63
CA LEU A 712 16.56 20.65 -3.35
C LEU A 712 17.90 20.15 -3.88
N GLU A 713 18.72 21.04 -4.40
CA GLU A 713 20.05 20.71 -4.91
C GLU A 713 20.92 20.09 -3.81
N LYS A 714 20.86 20.66 -2.59
CA LYS A 714 21.65 20.20 -1.45
C LYS A 714 21.04 18.99 -0.73
N LYS A 715 19.73 19.01 -0.47
CA LYS A 715 19.05 17.91 0.26
C LYS A 715 18.94 16.65 -0.58
N GLY A 716 18.83 16.80 -1.90
CA GLY A 716 18.59 15.72 -2.84
C GLY A 716 17.16 15.73 -3.36
N VAL A 717 17.02 15.56 -4.68
CA VAL A 717 15.75 15.69 -5.42
C VAL A 717 14.70 14.62 -5.10
N MET A 718 15.10 13.54 -4.42
CA MET A 718 14.22 12.44 -4.01
C MET A 718 13.48 12.74 -2.70
N HIS A 719 13.87 13.78 -1.95
CA HIS A 719 13.21 14.20 -0.72
C HIS A 719 11.95 15.03 -1.01
N ASN A 720 11.25 15.45 0.04
CA ASN A 720 10.07 16.27 -0.15
C ASN A 720 10.42 17.69 -0.59
N ASN A 721 9.69 18.22 -1.57
CA ASN A 721 10.08 19.48 -2.18
C ASN A 721 9.49 20.70 -1.48
N PRO A 722 10.23 21.83 -1.40
CA PRO A 722 9.72 23.07 -0.86
C PRO A 722 8.54 23.62 -1.66
N ILE A 723 7.83 24.57 -1.05
CA ILE A 723 6.66 25.23 -1.64
C ILE A 723 6.97 26.69 -1.87
N LEU A 724 6.49 27.20 -3.01
CA LEU A 724 6.38 28.63 -3.28
C LEU A 724 4.93 29.08 -3.09
N THR A 725 4.74 30.25 -2.50
CA THR A 725 3.41 30.86 -2.29
C THR A 725 3.56 32.37 -2.22
N GLU A 726 2.57 33.12 -2.71
CA GLU A 726 2.51 34.58 -2.55
C GLU A 726 1.95 35.01 -1.19
N TYR A 727 1.17 34.12 -0.57
CA TYR A 727 0.47 34.40 0.67
C TYR A 727 1.43 34.29 1.85
N TYR A 728 1.52 35.37 2.62
CA TYR A 728 2.15 35.37 3.94
C TYR A 728 1.11 35.69 5.01
N ALA A 729 0.80 34.71 5.85
CA ALA A 729 -0.14 34.87 6.95
C ALA A 729 0.19 36.08 7.83
N GLY A 730 -0.81 36.95 8.04
CA GLY A 730 -0.69 38.17 8.82
C GLY A 730 -0.17 39.38 8.04
N LYS A 731 0.34 39.21 6.82
CA LYS A 731 0.85 40.32 5.98
C LYS A 731 0.12 40.48 4.65
N THR A 732 -0.17 39.38 3.96
CA THR A 732 -0.93 39.39 2.70
C THR A 732 -2.43 39.26 2.99
N ASN A 733 -3.27 39.96 2.23
CA ASN A 733 -4.73 39.77 2.33
C ASN A 733 -5.13 38.34 1.89
N PRO A 734 -5.74 37.51 2.75
CA PRO A 734 -6.06 36.12 2.47
C PRO A 734 -7.19 35.90 1.45
N GLN A 735 -7.91 36.94 1.03
CA GLN A 735 -8.92 36.85 -0.04
C GLN A 735 -8.46 37.42 -1.39
N SER A 736 -7.17 37.75 -1.53
CA SER A 736 -6.62 38.23 -2.80
C SER A 736 -6.61 37.12 -3.86
N ASP A 737 -6.33 37.54 -5.09
CA ASP A 737 -6.03 36.65 -6.20
C ASP A 737 -4.56 36.22 -6.06
N LEU A 738 -4.33 34.94 -5.78
CA LEU A 738 -3.04 34.44 -5.30
C LEU A 738 -2.66 33.11 -5.97
N LEU A 739 -1.37 32.95 -6.27
CA LEU A 739 -0.71 31.65 -6.31
C LEU A 739 -0.55 31.13 -4.87
N ALA A 740 -1.55 30.38 -4.43
CA ALA A 740 -1.62 29.81 -3.09
C ALA A 740 -0.54 28.75 -2.84
N PHE A 741 -0.18 27.99 -3.89
CA PHE A 741 0.77 26.89 -3.80
C PHE A 741 1.42 26.63 -5.15
N PHE A 742 2.74 26.50 -5.17
CA PHE A 742 3.49 25.89 -6.25
C PHE A 742 4.54 24.94 -5.68
N GLN A 743 4.63 23.74 -6.24
CA GLN A 743 5.67 22.78 -5.90
C GLN A 743 6.16 22.11 -7.18
N ALA A 744 7.48 22.13 -7.39
CA ALA A 744 8.15 21.35 -8.42
C ALA A 744 8.68 20.06 -7.81
N ASN A 745 8.45 18.90 -8.41
CA ASN A 745 8.94 17.59 -7.97
C ASN A 745 9.77 16.88 -9.05
N VAL A 746 10.82 16.16 -8.66
CA VAL A 746 11.58 15.33 -9.61
C VAL A 746 11.14 13.88 -9.47
N PHE A 747 10.62 13.31 -10.56
CA PHE A 747 10.15 11.92 -10.63
C PHE A 747 10.53 11.35 -11.99
N GLY A 748 10.94 10.09 -12.09
CA GLY A 748 11.23 9.46 -13.38
C GLY A 748 12.19 10.29 -14.26
N HIS A 749 13.17 10.92 -13.61
CA HIS A 749 14.13 11.84 -14.22
C HIS A 749 13.53 13.07 -14.93
N LYS A 750 12.35 13.55 -14.52
CA LYS A 750 11.71 14.78 -15.04
C LYS A 750 11.24 15.68 -13.90
N VAL A 751 11.18 16.99 -14.14
CA VAL A 751 10.61 17.98 -13.22
C VAL A 751 9.13 18.19 -13.52
N TYR A 752 8.26 17.79 -12.61
CA TYR A 752 6.81 18.00 -12.64
C TYR A 752 6.42 19.20 -11.80
N GLY A 753 5.40 19.93 -12.21
CA GLY A 753 4.85 21.06 -11.44
C GLY A 753 3.43 20.81 -10.98
N THR A 754 3.11 21.33 -9.80
CA THR A 754 1.73 21.46 -9.34
C THR A 754 1.52 22.87 -8.81
N ALA A 755 0.50 23.54 -9.33
CA ALA A 755 0.12 24.90 -8.94
C ALA A 755 -1.35 24.96 -8.51
N VAL A 756 -1.64 25.77 -7.50
CA VAL A 756 -3.00 26.08 -7.06
C VAL A 756 -3.16 27.59 -7.02
N PHE A 757 -4.04 28.10 -7.88
CA PHE A 757 -4.47 29.49 -7.90
C PHE A 757 -5.80 29.62 -7.17
N MET A 758 -5.94 30.68 -6.38
CA MET A 758 -7.15 30.99 -5.63
C MET A 758 -7.71 32.32 -6.11
N ASN A 759 -9.03 32.37 -6.32
CA ASN A 759 -9.79 33.55 -6.73
C ASN A 759 -9.45 34.17 -8.11
N HIS A 760 -8.44 33.66 -8.82
CA HIS A 760 -8.05 34.08 -10.17
C HIS A 760 -9.21 33.96 -11.18
N SER A 761 -9.25 34.87 -12.15
CA SER A 761 -10.15 34.74 -13.30
C SER A 761 -9.61 33.71 -14.29
N LEU A 762 -10.49 32.90 -14.89
CA LEU A 762 -10.08 31.98 -15.96
C LEU A 762 -9.56 32.71 -17.21
N SER A 763 -9.84 34.02 -17.34
CA SER A 763 -9.21 34.86 -18.37
C SER A 763 -7.68 34.97 -18.22
N GLN A 764 -7.14 34.70 -17.03
CA GLN A 764 -5.70 34.77 -16.70
C GLN A 764 -4.95 33.45 -16.91
N ILE A 765 -5.63 32.38 -17.35
CA ILE A 765 -5.03 31.03 -17.49
C ILE A 765 -3.71 31.04 -18.27
N LYS A 766 -3.61 31.84 -19.34
CA LYS A 766 -2.39 31.91 -20.16
C LYS A 766 -1.22 32.54 -19.40
N GLU A 767 -1.49 33.57 -18.60
CA GLU A 767 -0.48 34.23 -17.76
C GLU A 767 -0.03 33.27 -16.65
N ASP A 768 -0.97 32.65 -15.95
CA ASP A 768 -0.72 31.65 -14.91
C ASP A 768 0.12 30.47 -15.43
N GLU A 769 -0.22 29.96 -16.62
CA GLU A 769 0.53 28.91 -17.31
C GLU A 769 1.96 29.38 -17.62
N GLN A 770 2.14 30.60 -18.11
CA GLN A 770 3.48 31.15 -18.40
C GLN A 770 4.33 31.29 -17.14
N ILE A 771 3.76 31.80 -16.05
CA ILE A 771 4.45 31.93 -14.75
C ILE A 771 4.92 30.57 -14.27
N CYS A 772 4.04 29.57 -14.27
CA CYS A 772 4.40 28.26 -13.75
C CYS A 772 5.42 27.52 -14.63
N ASN A 773 5.34 27.67 -15.95
CA ASN A 773 6.33 27.13 -16.88
C ASN A 773 7.70 27.81 -16.74
N TYR A 774 7.74 29.12 -16.48
CA TYR A 774 8.98 29.83 -16.14
C TYR A 774 9.59 29.29 -14.84
N LEU A 775 8.79 29.12 -13.78
CA LEU A 775 9.24 28.52 -12.53
C LEU A 775 9.81 27.12 -12.77
N LEU A 776 9.09 26.23 -13.44
CA LEU A 776 9.59 24.90 -13.77
C LEU A 776 10.87 24.91 -14.61
N THR A 777 11.00 25.85 -15.54
CA THR A 777 12.22 26.02 -16.35
C THR A 777 13.43 26.34 -15.46
N LYS A 778 13.26 27.14 -14.39
CA LYS A 778 14.32 27.42 -13.42
C LYS A 778 14.77 26.16 -12.68
N TYR A 779 13.82 25.37 -12.16
CA TYR A 779 14.12 24.09 -11.50
C TYR A 779 14.79 23.11 -12.47
N SER A 780 14.25 22.95 -13.68
CA SER A 780 14.79 22.07 -14.72
C SER A 780 16.25 22.40 -15.06
N LYS A 781 16.56 23.68 -15.32
CA LYS A 781 17.92 24.13 -15.63
C LYS A 781 18.89 23.87 -14.48
N ARG A 782 18.49 24.21 -13.26
CA ARG A 782 19.38 24.15 -12.10
C ARG A 782 19.61 22.72 -11.62
N LEU A 783 18.55 21.91 -11.58
CA LEU A 783 18.62 20.50 -11.17
C LEU A 783 19.08 19.57 -12.31
N LYS A 784 19.17 20.07 -13.55
CA LYS A 784 19.59 19.33 -14.76
C LYS A 784 18.69 18.14 -15.10
N TYR A 785 17.38 18.31 -14.92
CA TYR A 785 16.37 17.34 -15.33
C TYR A 785 15.45 17.92 -16.41
N PRO A 786 15.03 17.15 -17.43
CA PRO A 786 14.03 17.59 -18.39
C PRO A 786 12.69 17.93 -17.73
N LEU A 787 11.86 18.70 -18.43
CA LEU A 787 10.51 19.03 -18.00
C LEU A 787 9.57 17.82 -18.13
N GLY A 788 8.66 17.67 -17.16
CA GLY A 788 7.54 16.73 -17.19
C GLY A 788 6.22 17.43 -17.49
N GLU A 789 5.18 17.06 -16.75
CA GLU A 789 3.87 17.72 -16.82
C GLU A 789 3.70 18.77 -15.73
N ILE A 790 2.78 19.69 -15.96
CA ILE A 790 2.26 20.61 -14.96
C ILE A 790 0.76 20.41 -14.75
N ALA A 791 0.35 20.29 -13.48
CA ALA A 791 -1.04 20.29 -13.06
C ALA A 791 -1.38 21.64 -12.41
N ILE A 792 -2.38 22.34 -12.95
CA ILE A 792 -2.83 23.64 -12.43
C ILE A 792 -4.27 23.53 -11.96
N TYR A 793 -4.53 23.94 -10.73
CA TYR A 793 -5.85 23.96 -10.09
C TYR A 793 -6.30 25.38 -9.81
N TYR A 794 -7.60 25.63 -9.99
CA TYR A 794 -8.24 26.92 -9.77
C TYR A 794 -9.36 26.77 -8.74
N ILE A 795 -9.25 27.49 -7.63
CA ILE A 795 -10.20 27.43 -6.51
C ILE A 795 -10.99 28.73 -6.43
N ASN A 796 -12.32 28.62 -6.41
CA ASN A 796 -13.25 29.75 -6.39
C ASN A 796 -12.95 30.78 -7.50
N TYR A 797 -12.69 30.29 -8.70
CA TYR A 797 -12.34 31.13 -9.84
C TYR A 797 -13.51 32.01 -10.28
N GLN A 798 -13.16 33.13 -10.92
CA GLN A 798 -14.11 33.98 -11.62
C GLN A 798 -14.11 33.64 -13.11
N LYS A 799 -15.28 33.72 -13.75
CA LYS A 799 -15.34 33.59 -15.21
C LYS A 799 -14.67 34.77 -15.89
#